data_AF-A0A953B7S6-F1
#
_entry.id   AF-A0A953B7S6-F1
#
_cell.length_a   1.000
_cell.length_b   1.000
_cell.length_c   1.000
_cell.angle_alpha   90.00
_cell.angle_beta   90.00
_cell.angle_gamma   90.00
#
_symmetry.space_group_name_H-M   'P 1'
#
loop_
_entity.id
_entity.type
_entity.pdbx_description
1 polymer ?
#
loop_
_entity_poly.entity_id
_entity_poly.type
_entity_poly.pdbx_seq_one_letter_code
_entity_poly.pdbx_strand_id
1 'polypeptide(L)'
;MDFDSYQVQRFLKAFNFKSLFIEQLGWDHHSATIETVVNGLAYKLVAIAQKRGVVVFIHEGAIPDDQTRRRIDRAVAKSAHQHLIIFLDTRRAEQVWQWVRREPGKPAVFRQHRFHSNQSGELLIQKVKAIAFSLDEEEQLHHVDVTGRVRAAFDTERVTKRFYERFKSEHEKFLDFIKGIPDAGLQHWYAAVMLNRLMFIYFVQKKEFLDNDSNYLRTKLGQSKQRGKDRFYTGFLCPLFFDGFAKKESERSTPTNELLGKVPYLNGGLFLRHQVEELHGTSIRIGDAAFERIFAFFEEFHWHLDERPNRNDREINPDVLGYIFEKYINQKQMGAYYTKEDITGYISQNTIIPFLFDAARQNCKVAFEGDQSIWRLLQADPDRYMYDAVKHGITIDIRESPPCRLTGALPFPSEVAIGLNDVSQRNGWNRPAPSEYALPTEIWREVIARRKRYEDVRSKLVSGDIQSINDLITYNLDIRQFAQDVIENCEGPDLLRAFWRAIQGVTVLDPTCGSGAFLFAALNVLEPLYEACLNRMEVFLDELDRSGKKHRPEKFDDFRKALERVAKHASPRSFIYKSIIVNNLYGVDIMEEAVEICKLRLFLKMVAQVDRVEQIEPLPDIDFNIRTGNTLVGYARLEEIKQSMDGNWLKLESLPTIEENAEIADRAFQKFHEMQTEHGMQSDDFRDAKQEVRKRLRTLEGELNGYLARQYRIDHLKTEEYEAWLGSHKPFHWFIEFYGIMKKGGFDVIIGNPPYVELSQVKNYSFHGFETTVCGNL
;
A
#
# COMPACT_ATOMS: atom_id res chain seq x y z
N MET A 1 -13.63 -37.54 22.01
CA MET A 1 -12.52 -36.83 22.67
C MET A 1 -12.87 -35.36 22.61
N ASP A 2 -12.98 -34.67 23.76
CA ASP A 2 -13.40 -33.27 23.81
C ASP A 2 -12.18 -32.36 23.86
N PHE A 3 -12.11 -31.39 22.94
CA PHE A 3 -11.02 -30.43 22.84
C PHE A 3 -11.05 -29.45 24.02
N ASP A 4 -10.05 -29.50 24.90
CA ASP A 4 -9.93 -28.60 26.04
C ASP A 4 -8.91 -27.48 25.74
N SER A 5 -9.42 -26.26 25.54
CA SER A 5 -8.60 -25.09 25.19
C SER A 5 -7.60 -24.70 26.28
N TYR A 6 -7.91 -24.97 27.56
CA TYR A 6 -7.01 -24.71 28.69
C TYR A 6 -5.84 -25.71 28.70
N GLN A 7 -6.13 -26.99 28.45
CA GLN A 7 -5.09 -28.02 28.32
C GLN A 7 -4.19 -27.79 27.11
N VAL A 8 -4.76 -27.43 25.97
CA VAL A 8 -4.01 -27.06 24.76
C VAL A 8 -3.09 -25.88 25.04
N GLN A 9 -3.57 -24.84 25.72
CA GLN A 9 -2.74 -23.69 26.12
C GLN A 9 -1.58 -24.13 27.02
N ARG A 10 -1.84 -25.00 27.99
CA ARG A 10 -0.83 -25.56 28.89
C ARG A 10 0.23 -26.33 28.11
N PHE A 11 -0.16 -27.19 27.16
CA PHE A 11 0.77 -27.95 26.33
C PHE A 11 1.59 -27.07 25.38
N LEU A 12 0.99 -26.04 24.79
CA LEU A 12 1.71 -25.07 23.93
C LEU A 12 2.76 -24.29 24.72
N LYS A 13 2.43 -23.83 25.93
CA LYS A 13 3.38 -23.11 26.80
C LYS A 13 4.45 -24.02 27.40
N ALA A 14 4.13 -25.29 27.63
CA ALA A 14 5.06 -26.31 28.11
C ALA A 14 5.89 -26.95 26.99
N PHE A 15 5.65 -26.61 25.71
CA PHE A 15 6.27 -27.23 24.54
C PHE A 15 6.05 -28.76 24.49
N ASN A 16 4.93 -29.23 25.06
CA ASN A 16 4.55 -30.65 25.07
C ASN A 16 3.65 -30.97 23.87
N PHE A 17 4.25 -30.93 22.68
CA PHE A 17 3.53 -31.14 21.42
C PHE A 17 3.08 -32.58 21.23
N LYS A 18 3.77 -33.57 21.79
CA LYS A 18 3.35 -34.97 21.70
C LYS A 18 1.99 -35.16 22.38
N SER A 19 1.85 -34.73 23.63
CA SER A 19 0.55 -34.75 24.33
C SER A 19 -0.48 -33.86 23.64
N LEU A 20 -0.09 -32.69 23.12
CA LEU A 20 -1.01 -31.85 22.36
C LEU A 20 -1.65 -32.62 21.20
N PHE A 21 -0.84 -33.18 20.29
CA PHE A 21 -1.36 -33.82 19.10
C PHE A 21 -2.12 -35.11 19.39
N ILE A 22 -1.62 -35.94 20.31
CA ILE A 22 -2.24 -37.23 20.62
C ILE A 22 -3.46 -37.08 21.53
N GLU A 23 -3.33 -36.35 22.63
CA GLU A 23 -4.35 -36.32 23.69
C GLU A 23 -5.44 -35.28 23.42
N GLN A 24 -5.16 -34.20 22.67
CA GLN A 24 -6.11 -33.11 22.43
C GLN A 24 -6.61 -33.03 20.97
N LEU A 25 -5.81 -33.48 20.01
CA LEU A 25 -6.18 -33.36 18.59
C LEU A 25 -6.59 -34.68 17.94
N GLY A 26 -6.46 -35.81 18.63
CA GLY A 26 -6.80 -37.12 18.10
C GLY A 26 -5.87 -37.59 16.97
N TRP A 27 -4.60 -37.17 16.99
CA TRP A 27 -3.59 -37.66 16.04
C TRP A 27 -2.94 -38.95 16.53
N ASP A 28 -2.39 -39.70 15.59
CA ASP A 28 -1.78 -41.01 15.86
C ASP A 28 -0.32 -40.84 16.27
N HIS A 29 0.18 -41.77 17.09
CA HIS A 29 1.58 -41.82 17.46
C HIS A 29 2.47 -42.05 16.23
N HIS A 30 3.53 -41.24 16.11
CA HIS A 30 4.55 -41.43 15.08
C HIS A 30 5.92 -41.01 15.62
N SER A 31 6.99 -41.72 15.25
CA SER A 31 8.32 -41.53 15.83
C SER A 31 9.45 -41.76 14.82
N ALA A 32 9.29 -41.26 13.60
CA ALA A 32 10.36 -41.21 12.62
C ALA A 32 11.34 -40.06 12.91
N THR A 33 12.58 -40.18 12.45
CA THR A 33 13.56 -39.07 12.50
C THR A 33 14.08 -38.82 11.11
N ILE A 34 14.15 -37.55 10.72
CA ILE A 34 14.76 -37.09 9.48
C ILE A 34 15.94 -36.21 9.85
N GLU A 35 17.12 -36.56 9.36
CA GLU A 35 18.29 -35.70 9.44
C GLU A 35 18.53 -35.08 8.07
N THR A 36 18.69 -33.77 8.04
CA THR A 36 18.97 -33.02 6.82
C THR A 36 20.08 -32.03 7.06
N VAL A 37 20.97 -31.89 6.08
CA VAL A 37 22.06 -30.92 6.14
C VAL A 37 21.68 -29.73 5.26
N VAL A 38 21.62 -28.55 5.86
CA VAL A 38 21.34 -27.29 5.17
C VAL A 38 22.43 -26.30 5.56
N ASN A 39 23.10 -25.71 4.57
CA ASN A 39 24.20 -24.74 4.78
C ASN A 39 25.34 -25.29 5.66
N GLY A 40 25.66 -26.58 5.51
CA GLY A 40 26.71 -27.26 6.29
C GLY A 40 26.34 -27.57 7.75
N LEU A 41 25.15 -27.20 8.20
CA LEU A 41 24.62 -27.51 9.53
C LEU A 41 23.61 -28.66 9.46
N ALA A 42 23.73 -29.62 10.37
CA ALA A 42 22.82 -30.74 10.47
C ALA A 42 21.59 -30.37 11.31
N TYR A 43 20.41 -30.56 10.74
CA TYR A 43 19.11 -30.37 11.36
C TYR A 43 18.44 -31.72 11.57
N LYS A 44 18.17 -32.03 12.83
CA LYS A 44 17.44 -33.23 13.22
C LYS A 44 15.97 -32.88 13.42
N LEU A 45 15.09 -33.54 12.67
CA LEU A 45 13.63 -33.42 12.78
C LEU A 45 13.04 -34.72 13.31
N VAL A 46 12.35 -34.65 14.45
CA VAL A 46 11.71 -35.80 15.10
C VAL A 46 10.22 -35.72 14.86
N ALA A 47 9.64 -36.75 14.25
CA ALA A 47 8.21 -36.84 14.13
C ALA A 47 7.58 -37.15 15.50
N ILE A 48 6.46 -36.50 15.79
CA ILE A 48 5.76 -36.66 17.07
C ILE A 48 4.33 -37.20 16.91
N ALA A 49 3.73 -37.01 15.74
CA ALA A 49 2.38 -37.43 15.43
C ALA A 49 2.19 -37.56 13.91
N GLN A 50 1.20 -38.34 13.49
CA GLN A 50 0.72 -38.36 12.11
C GLN A 50 -0.80 -38.51 12.08
N LYS A 51 -1.42 -38.07 10.98
CA LYS A 51 -2.82 -38.38 10.69
C LYS A 51 -3.01 -38.61 9.20
N ARG A 52 -3.43 -39.81 8.83
CA ARG A 52 -3.68 -40.23 7.42
C ARG A 52 -2.58 -39.76 6.45
N GLY A 53 -1.32 -39.89 6.84
CA GLY A 53 -0.16 -39.52 5.99
C GLY A 53 0.28 -38.06 6.03
N VAL A 54 -0.38 -37.20 6.83
CA VAL A 54 0.16 -35.87 7.20
C VAL A 54 0.99 -36.03 8.47
N VAL A 55 2.27 -35.65 8.43
CA VAL A 55 3.22 -35.89 9.54
C VAL A 55 3.59 -34.58 10.25
N VAL A 56 3.69 -34.61 11.58
CA VAL A 56 4.15 -33.47 12.39
C VAL A 56 5.55 -33.73 12.87
N PHE A 57 6.46 -32.84 12.49
CA PHE A 57 7.87 -32.88 12.87
C PHE A 57 8.22 -31.76 13.84
N ILE A 58 9.23 -32.02 14.65
CA ILE A 58 9.83 -31.07 15.58
C ILE A 58 11.32 -30.95 15.34
N HIS A 59 11.81 -29.72 15.35
CA HIS A 59 13.23 -29.42 15.47
C HIS A 59 13.48 -28.55 16.71
N GLU A 60 14.38 -29.00 17.59
CA GLU A 60 14.84 -28.25 18.77
C GLU A 60 16.28 -27.80 18.55
N GLY A 61 16.54 -26.48 18.64
CA GLY A 61 17.82 -25.88 18.29
C GLY A 61 17.75 -24.36 18.24
N ALA A 62 18.73 -23.70 17.63
CA ALA A 62 18.53 -22.30 17.23
C ALA A 62 17.47 -22.28 16.11
N ILE A 63 16.39 -21.50 16.27
CA ILE A 63 15.34 -21.40 15.24
C ILE A 63 16.00 -20.88 13.96
N PRO A 64 16.05 -21.67 12.87
CA PRO A 64 16.74 -21.27 11.64
C PRO A 64 16.04 -20.07 11.02
N ASP A 65 16.71 -19.25 10.20
CA ASP A 65 16.05 -18.15 9.46
C ASP A 65 14.95 -18.67 8.50
N ASP A 66 14.17 -17.74 7.92
CA ASP A 66 13.03 -18.10 7.06
C ASP A 66 13.39 -19.08 5.95
N GLN A 67 14.56 -18.90 5.34
CA GLN A 67 14.90 -19.69 4.19
C GLN A 67 15.57 -21.00 4.53
N THR A 68 16.39 -21.03 5.58
CA THR A 68 16.87 -22.30 6.12
C THR A 68 15.68 -23.20 6.48
N ARG A 69 14.60 -22.64 7.06
CA ARG A 69 13.34 -23.38 7.28
C ARG A 69 12.67 -23.84 5.98
N ARG A 70 12.67 -23.03 4.91
CA ARG A 70 12.15 -23.44 3.58
C ARG A 70 12.96 -24.58 2.95
N ARG A 71 14.28 -24.57 3.11
CA ARG A 71 15.18 -25.63 2.63
C ARG A 71 14.97 -26.93 3.40
N ILE A 72 14.86 -26.84 4.73
CA ILE A 72 14.51 -27.96 5.61
C ILE A 72 13.18 -28.58 5.17
N ASP A 73 12.15 -27.77 4.95
CA ASP A 73 10.84 -28.24 4.48
C ASP A 73 10.92 -28.97 3.13
N ARG A 74 11.64 -28.43 2.14
CA ARG A 74 11.84 -29.11 0.86
C ARG A 74 12.55 -30.45 1.01
N ALA A 75 13.49 -30.56 1.95
CA ALA A 75 14.16 -31.83 2.24
C ALA A 75 13.21 -32.83 2.90
N VAL A 76 12.44 -32.40 3.90
CA VAL A 76 11.42 -33.21 4.57
C VAL A 76 10.32 -33.65 3.60
N ALA A 77 9.94 -32.80 2.63
CA ALA A 77 8.92 -33.09 1.61
C ALA A 77 9.23 -34.31 0.74
N LYS A 78 10.52 -34.71 0.64
CA LYS A 78 10.94 -35.92 -0.08
C LYS A 78 10.53 -37.21 0.63
N SER A 79 10.43 -37.17 1.95
CA SER A 79 10.11 -38.33 2.80
C SER A 79 8.67 -38.27 3.32
N ALA A 80 8.13 -37.07 3.55
CA ALA A 80 6.75 -36.85 3.96
C ALA A 80 6.17 -35.70 3.15
N HIS A 81 5.39 -35.98 2.10
CA HIS A 81 4.93 -34.96 1.15
C HIS A 81 4.03 -33.89 1.79
N GLN A 82 3.11 -34.31 2.66
CA GLN A 82 2.28 -33.42 3.49
C GLN A 82 2.80 -33.46 4.93
N HIS A 83 3.23 -32.32 5.44
CA HIS A 83 3.78 -32.25 6.79
C HIS A 83 3.67 -30.84 7.38
N LEU A 84 3.72 -30.81 8.70
CA LEU A 84 3.81 -29.62 9.52
C LEU A 84 5.12 -29.70 10.33
N ILE A 85 5.93 -28.65 10.31
CA ILE A 85 7.18 -28.60 11.11
C ILE A 85 7.05 -27.54 12.20
N ILE A 86 7.40 -27.89 13.43
CA ILE A 86 7.47 -26.97 14.56
C ILE A 86 8.95 -26.81 14.94
N PHE A 87 9.48 -25.61 14.75
CA PHE A 87 10.82 -25.23 15.20
C PHE A 87 10.72 -24.61 16.58
N LEU A 88 11.53 -25.03 17.54
CA LEU A 88 11.61 -24.43 18.88
C LEU A 88 13.03 -24.05 19.25
N ASP A 89 13.14 -22.96 20.00
CA ASP A 89 14.42 -22.51 20.54
C ASP A 89 14.86 -23.33 21.76
N THR A 90 16.16 -23.45 21.98
CA THR A 90 16.72 -24.19 23.13
C THR A 90 16.34 -23.61 24.49
N ARG A 91 15.92 -22.34 24.53
CA ARG A 91 15.44 -21.66 25.75
C ARG A 91 13.96 -21.89 26.02
N ARG A 92 13.23 -22.55 25.11
CA ARG A 92 11.76 -22.74 25.21
C ARG A 92 11.02 -21.43 25.47
N ALA A 93 11.44 -20.38 24.78
CA ALA A 93 10.82 -19.07 24.76
C ALA A 93 10.00 -18.87 23.47
N GLU A 94 10.37 -19.54 22.39
CA GLU A 94 9.79 -19.32 21.06
C GLU A 94 9.56 -20.64 20.31
N GLN A 95 8.47 -20.69 19.53
CA GLN A 95 8.17 -21.73 18.56
C GLN A 95 7.68 -21.14 17.23
N VAL A 96 8.01 -21.78 16.11
CA VAL A 96 7.58 -21.44 14.75
C VAL A 96 6.96 -22.66 14.09
N TRP A 97 5.67 -22.59 13.80
CA TRP A 97 4.89 -23.61 13.10
C TRP A 97 4.89 -23.31 11.61
N GLN A 98 5.33 -24.26 10.79
CA GLN A 98 5.46 -24.10 9.35
C GLN A 98 4.63 -25.16 8.60
N TRP A 99 3.68 -24.66 7.82
CA TRP A 99 2.89 -25.43 6.86
C TRP A 99 3.19 -24.93 5.44
N VAL A 100 3.14 -25.81 4.45
CA VAL A 100 3.36 -25.43 3.05
C VAL A 100 2.21 -25.92 2.21
N ARG A 101 1.53 -24.97 1.56
CA ARG A 101 0.49 -25.25 0.59
C ARG A 101 1.16 -25.72 -0.71
N ARG A 102 0.89 -26.98 -1.06
CA ARG A 102 1.38 -27.62 -2.29
C ARG A 102 0.18 -27.95 -3.17
N GLU A 103 0.05 -27.27 -4.31
CA GLU A 103 -0.98 -27.51 -5.31
C GLU A 103 -0.31 -27.94 -6.63
N PRO A 104 -0.82 -28.96 -7.34
CA PRO A 104 -0.33 -29.31 -8.67
C PRO A 104 -0.35 -28.10 -9.61
N GLY A 105 0.78 -27.82 -10.26
CA GLY A 105 0.89 -26.73 -11.24
C GLY A 105 1.03 -25.31 -10.67
N LYS A 106 1.16 -25.14 -9.34
CA LYS A 106 1.39 -23.83 -8.72
C LYS A 106 2.61 -23.84 -7.79
N PRO A 107 3.31 -22.71 -7.61
CA PRO A 107 4.41 -22.60 -6.67
C PRO A 107 3.99 -22.97 -5.25
N ALA A 108 4.87 -23.65 -4.51
CA ALA A 108 4.66 -23.96 -3.11
C ALA A 108 4.60 -22.67 -2.28
N VAL A 109 3.54 -22.52 -1.48
CA VAL A 109 3.32 -21.31 -0.68
C VAL A 109 3.55 -21.63 0.80
N PHE A 110 4.56 -21.00 1.39
CA PHE A 110 4.95 -21.22 2.78
C PHE A 110 4.09 -20.39 3.73
N ARG A 111 3.63 -21.02 4.81
CA ARG A 111 2.83 -20.41 5.88
C ARG A 111 3.53 -20.66 7.21
N GLN A 112 3.80 -19.59 7.95
CA GLN A 112 4.48 -19.69 9.24
C GLN A 112 3.68 -18.97 10.32
N HIS A 113 3.63 -19.57 11.51
CA HIS A 113 3.02 -18.99 12.70
C HIS A 113 4.02 -19.05 13.86
N ARG A 114 4.43 -17.89 14.37
CA ARG A 114 5.37 -17.77 15.50
C ARG A 114 4.59 -17.55 16.78
N PHE A 115 4.95 -18.26 17.84
CA PHE A 115 4.37 -18.11 19.18
C PHE A 115 5.48 -18.02 20.22
N HIS A 116 5.33 -17.08 21.15
CA HIS A 116 6.22 -16.92 22.31
C HIS A 116 5.50 -17.36 23.59
N SER A 117 6.22 -17.99 24.52
CA SER A 117 5.61 -18.59 25.73
C SER A 117 4.92 -17.59 26.66
N ASN A 118 5.26 -16.30 26.56
CA ASN A 118 4.62 -15.19 27.28
C ASN A 118 3.28 -14.73 26.65
N GLN A 119 2.92 -15.22 25.46
CA GLN A 119 1.66 -14.88 24.79
C GLN A 119 0.49 -15.74 25.31
N SER A 120 -0.75 -15.28 25.09
CA SER A 120 -1.95 -16.05 25.44
C SER A 120 -2.04 -17.35 24.62
N GLY A 121 -1.65 -17.32 23.33
CA GLY A 121 -1.66 -18.48 22.45
C GLY A 121 -3.02 -18.81 21.85
N GLU A 122 -4.03 -17.98 22.08
CA GLU A 122 -5.42 -18.20 21.64
C GLU A 122 -5.53 -18.42 20.12
N LEU A 123 -4.74 -17.71 19.33
CA LEU A 123 -4.66 -17.86 17.88
C LEU A 123 -4.14 -19.24 17.44
N LEU A 124 -3.05 -19.69 18.06
CA LEU A 124 -2.50 -21.00 17.79
C LEU A 124 -3.45 -22.10 18.26
N ILE A 125 -4.12 -21.90 19.40
CA ILE A 125 -5.18 -22.79 19.92
C ILE A 125 -6.32 -22.92 18.90
N GLN A 126 -6.79 -21.83 18.28
CA GLN A 126 -7.83 -21.88 17.26
C GLN A 126 -7.39 -22.64 16.00
N LYS A 127 -6.16 -22.41 15.51
CA LYS A 127 -5.61 -23.13 14.34
C LYS A 127 -5.46 -24.62 14.64
N VAL A 128 -4.96 -24.94 15.82
CA VAL A 128 -4.75 -26.30 16.30
C VAL A 128 -6.10 -27.01 16.54
N LYS A 129 -7.12 -26.31 17.05
CA LYS A 129 -8.50 -26.83 17.15
C LYS A 129 -9.08 -27.25 15.81
N ALA A 130 -8.83 -26.48 14.76
CA ALA A 130 -9.33 -26.77 13.42
C ALA A 130 -8.74 -28.05 12.79
N ILE A 131 -7.66 -28.58 13.37
CA ILE A 131 -7.03 -29.84 12.98
C ILE A 131 -7.20 -30.93 14.06
N ALA A 132 -8.17 -30.77 14.97
CA ALA A 132 -8.60 -31.83 15.86
C ALA A 132 -9.58 -32.79 15.15
N PHE A 133 -9.46 -34.08 15.45
CA PHE A 133 -10.29 -35.15 14.91
C PHE A 133 -10.94 -35.91 16.06
N SER A 134 -12.27 -36.08 16.01
CA SER A 134 -12.97 -36.92 16.99
C SER A 134 -12.86 -38.40 16.62
N LEU A 135 -13.14 -39.29 17.57
CA LEU A 135 -13.14 -40.74 17.31
C LEU A 135 -14.23 -41.13 16.30
N ASP A 136 -15.35 -40.40 16.26
CA ASP A 136 -16.45 -40.65 15.34
C ASP A 136 -16.09 -40.31 13.89
N GLU A 137 -15.11 -39.42 13.69
CA GLU A 137 -14.62 -39.04 12.35
C GLU A 137 -13.64 -40.08 11.79
N GLU A 138 -13.09 -40.99 12.61
CA GLU A 138 -11.94 -41.83 12.25
C GLU A 138 -12.21 -42.76 11.07
N GLU A 139 -13.40 -43.35 11.02
CA GLU A 139 -13.80 -44.33 10.00
C GLU A 139 -14.00 -43.69 8.61
N GLN A 140 -14.32 -42.39 8.56
CA GLN A 140 -14.62 -41.65 7.32
C GLN A 140 -13.47 -40.73 6.87
N LEU A 141 -12.39 -40.63 7.65
CA LEU A 141 -11.33 -39.67 7.43
C LEU A 141 -10.33 -40.14 6.37
N HIS A 142 -10.22 -39.41 5.25
CA HIS A 142 -9.22 -39.64 4.21
C HIS A 142 -8.09 -38.60 4.23
N HIS A 143 -7.00 -38.89 3.50
CA HIS A 143 -5.83 -38.00 3.39
C HIS A 143 -6.18 -36.58 2.90
N VAL A 144 -7.14 -36.48 1.97
CA VAL A 144 -7.59 -35.19 1.40
C VAL A 144 -8.32 -34.36 2.45
N ASP A 145 -9.06 -34.98 3.37
CA ASP A 145 -9.80 -34.29 4.43
C ASP A 145 -8.84 -33.70 5.47
N VAL A 146 -7.84 -34.47 5.89
CA VAL A 146 -6.79 -33.99 6.81
C VAL A 146 -6.00 -32.86 6.18
N THR A 147 -5.53 -33.04 4.94
CA THR A 147 -4.79 -32.00 4.21
C THR A 147 -5.65 -30.76 3.97
N GLY A 148 -6.95 -30.94 3.68
CA GLY A 148 -7.92 -29.87 3.52
C GLY A 148 -8.15 -29.07 4.80
N ARG A 149 -8.27 -29.72 5.96
CA ARG A 149 -8.39 -29.05 7.27
C ARG A 149 -7.12 -28.32 7.66
N VAL A 150 -5.94 -28.94 7.49
CA VAL A 150 -4.65 -28.30 7.76
C VAL A 150 -4.46 -27.10 6.83
N ARG A 151 -4.80 -27.23 5.55
CA ARG A 151 -4.81 -26.08 4.62
C ARG A 151 -5.76 -24.99 5.12
N ALA A 152 -7.02 -25.32 5.41
CA ALA A 152 -8.02 -24.34 5.83
C ALA A 152 -7.67 -23.65 7.16
N ALA A 153 -6.93 -24.31 8.06
CA ALA A 153 -6.48 -23.74 9.32
C ALA A 153 -5.28 -22.76 9.16
N PHE A 154 -4.55 -22.84 8.04
CA PHE A 154 -3.30 -22.11 7.83
C PHE A 154 -3.27 -21.22 6.55
N ASP A 155 -4.37 -21.02 5.81
CA ASP A 155 -4.45 -20.22 4.55
C ASP A 155 -5.25 -18.88 4.64
N THR A 156 -4.59 -17.75 4.32
CA THR A 156 -5.09 -16.36 4.48
C THR A 156 -6.17 -15.84 3.50
N GLU A 157 -6.51 -16.56 2.42
CA GLU A 157 -7.45 -16.06 1.39
C GLU A 157 -8.93 -16.03 1.81
N ARG A 158 -9.34 -16.79 2.84
CA ARG A 158 -10.75 -16.93 3.26
C ARG A 158 -11.30 -15.71 4.02
N VAL A 159 -10.42 -14.79 4.33
CA VAL A 159 -10.49 -13.85 5.47
C VAL A 159 -10.90 -12.50 4.97
N THR A 160 -10.18 -12.06 3.94
CA THR A 160 -10.45 -10.94 3.06
C THR A 160 -11.88 -11.01 2.53
N LYS A 161 -12.28 -12.17 1.98
CA LYS A 161 -13.65 -12.37 1.48
C LYS A 161 -14.68 -12.29 2.60
N ARG A 162 -14.43 -12.96 3.72
CA ARG A 162 -15.34 -12.95 4.87
C ARG A 162 -15.51 -11.54 5.45
N PHE A 163 -14.41 -10.82 5.69
CA PHE A 163 -14.44 -9.44 6.16
C PHE A 163 -15.26 -8.58 5.23
N TYR A 164 -15.03 -8.67 3.92
CA TYR A 164 -15.78 -7.89 2.93
C TYR A 164 -17.29 -8.15 2.99
N GLU A 165 -17.70 -9.42 2.92
CA GLU A 165 -19.12 -9.78 2.94
C GLU A 165 -19.79 -9.31 4.23
N ARG A 166 -19.09 -9.43 5.36
CA ARG A 166 -19.54 -8.88 6.65
C ARG A 166 -19.58 -7.36 6.63
N PHE A 167 -18.53 -6.68 6.18
CA PHE A 167 -18.42 -5.23 6.11
C PHE A 167 -19.55 -4.64 5.28
N LYS A 168 -19.82 -5.19 4.09
CA LYS A 168 -20.92 -4.76 3.23
C LYS A 168 -22.27 -4.90 3.95
N SER A 169 -22.51 -6.06 4.57
CA SER A 169 -23.76 -6.29 5.32
C SER A 169 -23.92 -5.35 6.51
N GLU A 170 -22.82 -5.01 7.19
CA GLU A 170 -22.84 -4.08 8.30
C GLU A 170 -22.97 -2.63 7.87
N HIS A 171 -22.36 -2.27 6.75
CA HIS A 171 -22.54 -0.96 6.11
C HIS A 171 -24.00 -0.71 5.75
N GLU A 172 -24.63 -1.65 5.05
CA GLU A 172 -26.06 -1.58 4.68
C GLU A 172 -26.95 -1.37 5.92
N LYS A 173 -26.69 -2.13 6.99
CA LYS A 173 -27.48 -2.02 8.23
C LYS A 173 -27.15 -0.78 9.05
N PHE A 174 -25.93 -0.24 8.94
CA PHE A 174 -25.54 0.99 9.60
C PHE A 174 -26.34 2.18 9.06
N LEU A 175 -26.67 2.19 7.76
CA LEU A 175 -27.51 3.22 7.14
C LEU A 175 -28.86 3.38 7.82
N ASP A 176 -29.50 2.27 8.21
CA ASP A 176 -30.82 2.28 8.87
C ASP A 176 -30.83 3.09 10.18
N PHE A 177 -29.67 3.20 10.85
CA PHE A 177 -29.50 3.94 12.10
C PHE A 177 -29.24 5.44 11.90
N ILE A 178 -28.82 5.87 10.71
CA ILE A 178 -28.55 7.27 10.43
C ILE A 178 -29.88 7.97 10.17
N LYS A 179 -30.15 9.06 10.90
CA LYS A 179 -31.33 9.93 10.73
C LYS A 179 -30.89 11.37 10.60
N GLY A 180 -31.70 12.20 9.95
CA GLY A 180 -31.49 13.65 9.84
C GLY A 180 -30.65 14.10 8.64
N ILE A 181 -30.39 13.22 7.68
CA ILE A 181 -29.85 13.55 6.34
C ILE A 181 -31.00 13.36 5.33
N PRO A 182 -31.35 14.38 4.53
CA PRO A 182 -32.52 14.33 3.66
C PRO A 182 -32.30 13.53 2.37
N ASP A 183 -31.07 13.47 1.87
CA ASP A 183 -30.71 12.78 0.63
C ASP A 183 -30.10 11.40 0.90
N ALA A 184 -30.54 10.39 0.15
CA ALA A 184 -30.09 9.01 0.29
C ALA A 184 -28.64 8.82 -0.15
N GLY A 185 -28.18 9.57 -1.16
CA GLY A 185 -26.78 9.57 -1.60
C GLY A 185 -25.86 10.12 -0.52
N LEU A 186 -26.17 11.30 0.02
CA LEU A 186 -25.45 11.91 1.14
C LEU A 186 -25.43 11.02 2.38
N GLN A 187 -26.51 10.28 2.63
CA GLN A 187 -26.57 9.32 3.74
C GLN A 187 -25.62 8.13 3.52
N HIS A 188 -25.57 7.59 2.30
CA HIS A 188 -24.62 6.53 1.92
C HIS A 188 -23.17 6.99 2.06
N TRP A 189 -22.87 8.17 1.51
CA TRP A 189 -21.55 8.77 1.63
C TRP A 189 -21.15 8.96 3.08
N TYR A 190 -22.05 9.49 3.91
CA TYR A 190 -21.77 9.74 5.32
C TYR A 190 -21.57 8.45 6.13
N ALA A 191 -22.25 7.35 5.78
CA ALA A 191 -21.98 6.05 6.39
C ALA A 191 -20.56 5.57 6.10
N ALA A 192 -20.07 5.73 4.87
CA ALA A 192 -18.70 5.40 4.50
C ALA A 192 -17.68 6.25 5.29
N VAL A 193 -17.88 7.56 5.38
CA VAL A 193 -17.05 8.48 6.19
C VAL A 193 -17.01 8.03 7.65
N MET A 194 -18.16 7.74 8.24
CA MET A 194 -18.25 7.29 9.64
C MET A 194 -17.54 5.96 9.86
N LEU A 195 -17.74 4.96 9.00
CA LEU A 195 -17.09 3.67 9.13
C LEU A 195 -15.57 3.77 8.95
N ASN A 196 -15.10 4.61 8.03
CA ASN A 196 -13.67 4.85 7.84
C ASN A 196 -13.03 5.54 9.04
N ARG A 197 -13.70 6.55 9.64
CA ARG A 197 -13.26 7.15 10.90
C ARG A 197 -13.18 6.12 12.03
N LEU A 198 -14.20 5.27 12.17
CA LEU A 198 -14.21 4.22 13.19
C LEU A 198 -13.12 3.18 12.94
N MET A 199 -12.89 2.75 11.70
CA MET A 199 -11.81 1.82 11.35
C MET A 199 -10.44 2.42 11.64
N PHE A 200 -10.20 3.68 11.28
CA PHE A 200 -8.96 4.38 11.61
C PHE A 200 -8.70 4.36 13.12
N ILE A 201 -9.70 4.75 13.92
CA ILE A 201 -9.59 4.73 15.38
C ILE A 201 -9.31 3.31 15.88
N TYR A 202 -9.93 2.30 15.27
CA TYR A 202 -9.73 0.90 15.63
C TYR A 202 -8.30 0.41 15.36
N PHE A 203 -7.64 0.91 14.31
CA PHE A 203 -6.21 0.67 14.10
C PHE A 203 -5.35 1.38 15.16
N VAL A 204 -5.62 2.67 15.36
CA VAL A 204 -4.82 3.53 16.24
C VAL A 204 -4.90 3.08 17.71
N GLN A 205 -6.08 2.70 18.18
CA GLN A 205 -6.25 2.23 19.56
C GLN A 205 -5.42 0.97 19.85
N LYS A 206 -5.13 0.11 18.85
CA LYS A 206 -4.32 -1.11 19.07
C LYS A 206 -2.85 -0.83 19.32
N LYS A 207 -2.37 0.39 19.06
CA LYS A 207 -1.07 0.90 19.53
C LYS A 207 -1.17 1.59 20.90
N GLU A 208 -2.33 1.55 21.55
CA GLU A 208 -2.61 2.20 22.84
C GLU A 208 -2.48 3.74 22.79
N PHE A 209 -2.52 4.31 21.59
CA PHE A 209 -2.39 5.76 21.38
C PHE A 209 -3.60 6.58 21.86
N LEU A 210 -4.69 5.91 22.26
CA LEU A 210 -5.91 6.55 22.75
C LEU A 210 -6.09 6.19 24.22
N ASP A 211 -5.67 7.10 25.09
CA ASP A 211 -5.80 7.02 26.55
C ASP A 211 -5.18 5.74 27.16
N ASN A 212 -4.13 5.21 26.52
CA ASN A 212 -3.52 3.91 26.84
C ASN A 212 -4.53 2.74 26.86
N ASP A 213 -5.60 2.84 26.06
CA ASP A 213 -6.68 1.86 26.02
C ASP A 213 -6.77 1.19 24.64
N SER A 214 -6.42 -0.11 24.60
CA SER A 214 -6.52 -0.92 23.38
C SER A 214 -7.96 -1.22 22.95
N ASN A 215 -8.96 -0.89 23.77
CA ASN A 215 -10.40 -1.02 23.55
C ASN A 215 -11.16 0.32 23.72
N TYR A 216 -10.46 1.45 23.55
CA TYR A 216 -10.93 2.82 23.78
C TYR A 216 -12.38 3.10 23.36
N LEU A 217 -12.76 2.81 22.12
CA LEU A 217 -14.12 3.08 21.63
C LEU A 217 -15.21 2.33 22.42
N ARG A 218 -14.96 1.07 22.79
CA ARG A 218 -15.93 0.26 23.54
C ARG A 218 -16.00 0.70 24.99
N THR A 219 -14.86 1.04 25.60
CA THR A 219 -14.80 1.63 26.94
C THR A 219 -15.63 2.91 27.01
N LYS A 220 -15.42 3.83 26.06
CA LYS A 220 -16.13 5.12 26.00
C LYS A 220 -17.61 4.97 25.64
N LEU A 221 -17.99 3.96 24.85
CA LEU A 221 -19.41 3.62 24.61
C LEU A 221 -20.09 3.19 25.91
N GLY A 222 -19.45 2.33 26.70
CA GLY A 222 -19.95 1.92 28.01
C GLY A 222 -20.16 3.11 28.96
N GLN A 223 -19.18 4.01 29.04
CA GLN A 223 -19.27 5.24 29.83
C GLN A 223 -20.37 6.19 29.31
N SER A 224 -20.50 6.34 27.99
CA SER A 224 -21.52 7.21 27.39
C SER A 224 -22.94 6.78 27.75
N LYS A 225 -23.22 5.47 27.74
CA LYS A 225 -24.54 4.93 28.11
C LYS A 225 -24.94 5.26 29.54
N GLN A 226 -23.99 5.39 30.46
CA GLN A 226 -24.26 5.81 31.84
C GLN A 226 -24.75 7.27 31.92
N ARG A 227 -24.44 8.09 30.91
CA ARG A 227 -24.87 9.50 30.82
C ARG A 227 -26.18 9.70 30.06
N GLY A 228 -26.76 8.64 29.50
CA GLY A 228 -28.04 8.65 28.79
C GLY A 228 -28.02 7.85 27.50
N LYS A 229 -29.22 7.46 27.05
CA LYS A 229 -29.44 6.67 25.83
C LYS A 229 -29.13 7.49 24.57
N ASP A 230 -28.53 6.85 23.57
CA ASP A 230 -28.27 7.40 22.21
C ASP A 230 -27.41 8.68 22.26
N ARG A 231 -26.45 8.72 23.19
CA ARG A 231 -25.54 9.85 23.41
C ARG A 231 -24.13 9.61 22.90
N PHE A 232 -23.79 8.42 22.43
CA PHE A 232 -22.41 8.12 22.04
C PHE A 232 -21.95 8.95 20.84
N TYR A 233 -22.80 9.11 19.82
CA TYR A 233 -22.47 9.91 18.65
C TYR A 233 -22.27 11.39 19.01
N THR A 234 -23.31 12.06 19.49
CA THR A 234 -23.27 13.52 19.75
C THR A 234 -22.46 13.88 20.99
N GLY A 235 -22.49 13.05 22.03
CA GLY A 235 -21.89 13.33 23.34
C GLY A 235 -20.47 12.80 23.51
N PHE A 236 -19.96 11.97 22.59
CA PHE A 236 -18.58 11.48 22.65
C PHE A 236 -17.86 11.51 21.30
N LEU A 237 -18.41 10.91 20.23
CA LEU A 237 -17.72 10.84 18.94
C LEU A 237 -17.54 12.22 18.31
N CYS A 238 -18.56 13.08 18.34
CA CYS A 238 -18.44 14.46 17.85
C CYS A 238 -17.34 15.25 18.61
N PRO A 239 -17.30 15.27 19.96
CA PRO A 239 -16.16 15.82 20.70
C PRO A 239 -14.82 15.18 20.35
N LEU A 240 -14.75 13.85 20.19
CA LEU A 240 -13.53 13.16 19.82
C LEU A 240 -13.02 13.60 18.45
N PHE A 241 -13.90 13.74 17.45
CA PHE A 241 -13.52 14.11 16.09
C PHE A 241 -13.17 15.60 16.00
N PHE A 242 -14.07 16.47 16.45
CA PHE A 242 -14.01 17.91 16.17
C PHE A 242 -13.27 18.73 17.22
N ASP A 243 -12.97 18.15 18.38
CA ASP A 243 -12.11 18.77 19.39
C ASP A 243 -10.88 17.90 19.68
N GLY A 244 -11.05 16.60 19.92
CA GLY A 244 -9.95 15.67 20.16
C GLY A 244 -8.95 15.65 19.00
N PHE A 245 -9.32 15.07 17.86
CA PHE A 245 -8.41 14.94 16.73
C PHE A 245 -8.18 16.25 15.96
N ALA A 246 -8.98 17.30 16.20
CA ALA A 246 -8.92 18.56 15.45
C ALA A 246 -8.34 19.76 16.22
N LYS A 247 -8.11 19.67 17.53
CA LYS A 247 -7.46 20.74 18.33
C LYS A 247 -6.35 20.17 19.20
N LYS A 248 -5.35 21.01 19.51
CA LYS A 248 -4.30 20.63 20.48
C LYS A 248 -4.91 20.50 21.87
N GLU A 249 -4.34 19.66 22.74
CA GLU A 249 -4.84 19.44 24.10
C GLU A 249 -5.04 20.77 24.89
N SER A 250 -4.13 21.73 24.68
CA SER A 250 -4.16 23.07 25.29
C SER A 250 -5.29 23.98 24.77
N GLU A 251 -5.87 23.69 23.61
CA GLU A 251 -6.93 24.47 22.97
C GLU A 251 -8.33 23.88 23.27
N ARG A 252 -8.39 22.71 23.90
CA ARG A 252 -9.64 22.03 24.26
C ARG A 252 -10.15 22.51 25.62
N SER A 253 -11.47 22.47 25.81
CA SER A 253 -12.07 22.77 27.12
C SER A 253 -11.72 21.69 28.16
N THR A 254 -11.66 22.06 29.44
CA THR A 254 -11.41 21.09 30.53
C THR A 254 -12.40 19.91 30.52
N PRO A 255 -13.72 20.12 30.37
CA PRO A 255 -14.67 19.01 30.25
C PRO A 255 -14.40 18.09 29.04
N THR A 256 -13.93 18.65 27.92
CA THR A 256 -13.56 17.85 26.74
C THR A 256 -12.32 16.99 27.04
N ASN A 257 -11.30 17.55 27.69
CA ASN A 257 -10.10 16.79 28.05
C ASN A 257 -10.41 15.66 29.05
N GLU A 258 -11.26 15.91 30.05
CA GLU A 258 -11.73 14.87 30.97
C GLU A 258 -12.56 13.78 30.26
N LEU A 259 -13.42 14.18 29.32
CA LEU A 259 -14.23 13.24 28.53
C LEU A 259 -13.37 12.30 27.68
N LEU A 260 -12.36 12.84 27.01
CA LEU A 260 -11.55 12.12 26.03
C LEU A 260 -10.38 11.36 26.67
N GLY A 261 -9.77 11.91 27.71
CA GLY A 261 -8.48 11.43 28.21
C GLY A 261 -7.33 11.84 27.27
N LYS A 262 -6.22 11.09 27.31
CA LYS A 262 -5.04 11.39 26.50
C LYS A 262 -5.20 10.93 25.05
N VAL A 263 -5.52 11.86 24.15
CA VAL A 263 -5.67 11.59 22.71
C VAL A 263 -4.83 12.56 21.86
N PRO A 264 -4.18 12.07 20.78
CA PRO A 264 -3.32 12.88 19.92
C PRO A 264 -4.14 13.92 19.12
N TYR A 265 -3.46 14.96 18.68
CA TYR A 265 -4.00 15.92 17.71
C TYR A 265 -3.59 15.49 16.29
N LEU A 266 -4.54 15.37 15.37
CA LEU A 266 -4.35 14.82 14.02
C LEU A 266 -4.64 15.85 12.91
N ASN A 267 -4.60 17.15 13.21
CA ASN A 267 -5.02 18.26 12.31
C ASN A 267 -6.47 18.19 11.81
N GLY A 268 -7.25 17.23 12.30
CA GLY A 268 -8.56 16.94 11.77
C GLY A 268 -8.57 16.45 10.31
N GLY A 269 -7.54 15.86 9.71
CA GLY A 269 -7.61 15.35 8.32
C GLY A 269 -8.88 14.53 8.00
N LEU A 270 -8.92 13.26 8.42
CA LEU A 270 -10.13 12.42 8.35
C LEU A 270 -11.27 12.89 9.28
N PHE A 271 -10.98 13.75 10.26
CA PHE A 271 -11.84 14.04 11.41
C PHE A 271 -12.44 15.46 11.43
N LEU A 272 -12.13 16.30 10.45
CA LEU A 272 -12.75 17.60 10.23
C LEU A 272 -14.19 17.39 9.83
N ARG A 273 -15.03 18.40 10.06
CA ARG A 273 -16.42 18.36 9.64
C ARG A 273 -16.51 18.06 8.15
N HIS A 274 -17.16 16.95 7.85
CA HIS A 274 -17.49 16.55 6.51
C HIS A 274 -18.57 17.49 5.95
N GLN A 275 -18.67 17.63 4.63
CA GLN A 275 -19.69 18.48 4.00
C GLN A 275 -21.11 18.16 4.48
N VAL A 276 -21.42 16.87 4.64
CA VAL A 276 -22.71 16.42 5.18
C VAL A 276 -22.93 16.90 6.62
N GLU A 277 -21.87 16.96 7.44
CA GLU A 277 -21.92 17.46 8.83
C GLU A 277 -21.97 18.99 8.91
N GLU A 278 -21.42 19.69 7.93
CA GLU A 278 -21.56 21.14 7.79
C GLU A 278 -23.01 21.50 7.42
N LEU A 279 -23.61 20.77 6.48
CA LEU A 279 -24.97 21.01 5.99
C LEU A 279 -26.05 20.54 6.98
N HIS A 280 -25.85 19.39 7.61
CA HIS A 280 -26.89 18.69 8.39
C HIS A 280 -26.45 18.27 9.79
N GLY A 281 -25.25 18.63 10.26
CA GLY A 281 -24.69 18.07 11.51
C GLY A 281 -25.55 18.25 12.76
N THR A 282 -26.37 19.30 12.84
CA THR A 282 -27.28 19.53 13.97
C THR A 282 -28.49 18.58 13.98
N SER A 283 -28.92 18.09 12.81
CA SER A 283 -30.01 17.13 12.65
C SER A 283 -29.56 15.67 12.67
N ILE A 284 -28.29 15.38 12.38
CA ILE A 284 -27.78 13.99 12.35
C ILE A 284 -27.94 13.32 13.71
N ARG A 285 -28.56 12.14 13.73
CA ARG A 285 -28.69 11.26 14.90
C ARG A 285 -28.31 9.83 14.49
N ILE A 286 -27.53 9.18 15.35
CA ILE A 286 -27.12 7.77 15.22
C ILE A 286 -27.26 7.12 16.60
N GLY A 287 -28.07 6.08 16.70
CA GLY A 287 -28.33 5.39 17.97
C GLY A 287 -27.14 4.55 18.46
N ASP A 288 -27.05 4.32 19.76
CA ASP A 288 -25.93 3.58 20.39
C ASP A 288 -25.83 2.14 19.86
N ALA A 289 -26.96 1.53 19.53
CA ALA A 289 -27.06 0.18 18.98
C ALA A 289 -26.30 0.02 17.64
N ALA A 290 -26.15 1.08 16.86
CA ALA A 290 -25.36 1.07 15.63
C ALA A 290 -23.89 0.77 15.95
N PHE A 291 -23.34 1.45 16.96
CA PHE A 291 -21.93 1.33 17.36
C PHE A 291 -21.66 0.02 18.09
N GLU A 292 -22.59 -0.49 18.90
CA GLU A 292 -22.49 -1.82 19.48
C GLU A 292 -22.29 -2.89 18.41
N ARG A 293 -23.11 -2.81 17.35
CA ARG A 293 -23.11 -3.73 16.23
C ARG A 293 -21.81 -3.67 15.42
N ILE A 294 -21.34 -2.46 15.12
CA ILE A 294 -20.07 -2.24 14.41
C ILE A 294 -18.87 -2.66 15.27
N PHE A 295 -18.87 -2.40 16.57
CA PHE A 295 -17.75 -2.83 17.43
C PHE A 295 -17.74 -4.35 17.61
N ALA A 296 -18.91 -4.99 17.75
CA ALA A 296 -18.99 -6.45 17.73
C ALA A 296 -18.46 -7.06 16.40
N PHE A 297 -18.61 -6.33 15.29
CA PHE A 297 -17.98 -6.68 14.02
C PHE A 297 -16.48 -6.53 14.03
N PHE A 298 -15.96 -5.38 14.41
CA PHE A 298 -14.53 -5.16 14.41
C PHE A 298 -13.80 -6.13 15.35
N GLU A 299 -14.42 -6.56 16.45
CA GLU A 299 -13.88 -7.59 17.35
C GLU A 299 -13.78 -9.00 16.77
N GLU A 300 -14.49 -9.30 15.67
CA GLU A 300 -14.25 -10.56 14.96
C GLU A 300 -12.87 -10.61 14.30
N PHE A 301 -12.19 -9.45 14.20
CA PHE A 301 -10.93 -9.26 13.51
C PHE A 301 -9.84 -8.71 14.44
N HIS A 302 -8.60 -9.06 14.13
CA HIS A 302 -7.39 -8.56 14.78
C HIS A 302 -6.83 -7.44 13.93
N TRP A 303 -6.75 -6.24 14.50
CA TRP A 303 -6.34 -5.04 13.77
C TRP A 303 -4.90 -4.72 14.09
N HIS A 304 -4.08 -4.52 13.07
CA HIS A 304 -2.69 -4.09 13.22
C HIS A 304 -2.29 -3.10 12.14
N LEU A 305 -1.41 -2.16 12.51
CA LEU A 305 -0.91 -1.12 11.60
C LEU A 305 0.29 -1.58 10.75
N ASP A 306 0.96 -2.66 11.13
CA ASP A 306 2.16 -3.13 10.45
C ASP A 306 1.87 -3.81 9.10
N GLU A 307 2.66 -3.52 8.07
CA GLU A 307 2.57 -4.09 6.70
C GLU A 307 3.13 -5.52 6.59
N ARG A 308 3.33 -6.20 7.72
CA ARG A 308 3.91 -7.56 7.70
C ARG A 308 2.98 -8.49 6.92
N PRO A 309 3.52 -9.35 6.03
CA PRO A 309 2.70 -10.22 5.20
C PRO A 309 1.78 -11.06 6.09
N ASN A 310 0.48 -10.97 5.82
CA ASN A 310 -0.62 -11.51 6.63
C ASN A 310 -0.33 -12.91 7.17
N ARG A 311 -0.42 -13.09 8.49
CA ARG A 311 -0.13 -14.36 9.20
C ARG A 311 -1.36 -14.98 9.87
N ASN A 312 -2.53 -14.35 9.75
CA ASN A 312 -3.78 -14.81 10.36
C ASN A 312 -5.02 -14.57 9.49
N ASP A 313 -6.03 -15.38 9.77
CA ASP A 313 -7.31 -15.44 9.09
C ASP A 313 -8.38 -14.49 9.62
N ARG A 314 -7.96 -13.56 10.46
CA ARG A 314 -8.77 -12.49 11.03
C ARG A 314 -7.98 -11.20 11.09
N GLU A 315 -6.76 -11.17 10.55
CA GLU A 315 -5.92 -9.97 10.58
C GLU A 315 -6.39 -8.98 9.52
N ILE A 316 -6.55 -7.73 9.94
CA ILE A 316 -6.85 -6.59 9.09
C ILE A 316 -5.71 -5.61 9.26
N ASN A 317 -5.07 -5.27 8.13
CA ASN A 317 -4.05 -4.25 8.01
C ASN A 317 -4.36 -3.34 6.82
N PRO A 318 -3.63 -2.21 6.65
CA PRO A 318 -3.91 -1.26 5.58
C PRO A 318 -3.88 -1.87 4.17
N ASP A 319 -3.01 -2.84 3.92
CA ASP A 319 -2.90 -3.51 2.60
C ASP A 319 -4.03 -4.51 2.35
N VAL A 320 -4.45 -5.25 3.39
CA VAL A 320 -5.62 -6.13 3.35
C VAL A 320 -6.86 -5.31 3.04
N LEU A 321 -7.01 -4.13 3.64
CA LEU A 321 -8.11 -3.23 3.29
C LEU A 321 -8.04 -2.83 1.81
N GLY A 322 -6.90 -2.34 1.32
CA GLY A 322 -6.75 -2.02 -0.10
C GLY A 322 -7.15 -3.19 -1.01
N TYR A 323 -6.62 -4.37 -0.72
CA TYR A 323 -6.92 -5.60 -1.45
C TYR A 323 -8.40 -6.00 -1.39
N ILE A 324 -9.05 -5.90 -0.22
CA ILE A 324 -10.48 -6.18 -0.04
C ILE A 324 -11.31 -5.26 -0.94
N PHE A 325 -11.04 -3.96 -0.87
CA PHE A 325 -11.84 -2.97 -1.57
C PHE A 325 -11.66 -3.08 -3.08
N GLU A 326 -10.41 -3.20 -3.57
CA GLU A 326 -10.14 -3.37 -5.00
C GLU A 326 -10.67 -4.69 -5.57
N LYS A 327 -10.60 -5.79 -4.83
CA LYS A 327 -11.04 -7.09 -5.35
C LYS A 327 -12.56 -7.25 -5.32
N TYR A 328 -13.25 -6.67 -4.33
CA TYR A 328 -14.65 -7.04 -4.07
C TYR A 328 -15.68 -5.92 -4.28
N ILE A 329 -15.26 -4.65 -4.34
CA ILE A 329 -16.15 -3.52 -4.68
C ILE A 329 -16.13 -3.24 -6.18
N ASN A 330 -14.93 -3.20 -6.75
CA ASN A 330 -14.69 -2.72 -8.11
C ASN A 330 -15.15 -3.68 -9.25
N GLN A 331 -15.37 -4.97 -8.96
CA GLN A 331 -15.46 -6.02 -10.00
C GLN A 331 -16.82 -6.23 -10.68
N LYS A 332 -17.97 -5.82 -10.11
CA LYS A 332 -19.26 -6.40 -10.55
C LYS A 332 -20.08 -5.59 -11.56
N GLN A 333 -19.80 -4.30 -11.77
CA GLN A 333 -20.52 -3.50 -12.78
C GLN A 333 -19.62 -2.58 -13.64
N MET A 334 -18.35 -2.35 -13.27
CA MET A 334 -17.54 -1.25 -13.82
C MET A 334 -16.18 -1.68 -14.42
N GLY A 335 -15.89 -2.99 -14.52
CA GLY A 335 -14.68 -3.47 -15.19
C GLY A 335 -13.35 -3.16 -14.49
N ALA A 336 -13.36 -2.80 -13.20
CA ALA A 336 -12.15 -2.50 -12.46
C ALA A 336 -11.54 -3.78 -11.85
N TYR A 337 -10.29 -4.07 -12.25
CA TYR A 337 -9.53 -5.26 -11.84
C TYR A 337 -8.43 -4.88 -10.85
N TYR A 338 -8.20 -5.74 -9.87
CA TYR A 338 -7.10 -5.62 -8.91
C TYR A 338 -5.75 -5.73 -9.63
N THR A 339 -4.94 -4.69 -9.52
CA THR A 339 -3.55 -4.68 -10.00
C THR A 339 -2.62 -4.96 -8.84
N LYS A 340 -1.90 -6.07 -8.91
CA LYS A 340 -0.97 -6.49 -7.84
C LYS A 340 0.15 -5.46 -7.64
N GLU A 341 0.74 -5.49 -6.44
CA GLU A 341 1.85 -4.61 -6.04
C GLU A 341 3.08 -4.71 -6.95
N ASP A 342 3.40 -5.91 -7.46
CA ASP A 342 4.50 -6.11 -8.41
C ASP A 342 4.26 -5.35 -9.71
N ILE A 343 3.04 -5.37 -10.23
CA ILE A 343 2.65 -4.64 -11.44
C ILE A 343 2.58 -3.13 -11.21
N THR A 344 1.90 -2.69 -10.14
CA THR A 344 1.82 -1.25 -9.82
C THR A 344 3.19 -0.66 -9.53
N GLY A 345 4.05 -1.39 -8.81
CA GLY A 345 5.44 -1.02 -8.55
C GLY A 345 6.28 -0.90 -9.83
N TYR A 346 6.17 -1.89 -10.73
CA TYR A 346 6.86 -1.87 -12.03
C TYR A 346 6.44 -0.68 -12.89
N ILE A 347 5.13 -0.43 -13.05
CA ILE A 347 4.63 0.69 -13.86
C ILE A 347 5.06 2.02 -13.26
N SER A 348 4.89 2.18 -11.94
CA SER A 348 5.19 3.46 -11.26
C SER A 348 6.67 3.82 -11.36
N GLN A 349 7.58 2.89 -11.08
CA GLN A 349 9.02 3.21 -11.12
C GLN A 349 9.51 3.50 -12.55
N ASN A 350 8.98 2.78 -13.55
CA ASN A 350 9.35 2.97 -14.95
C ASN A 350 8.66 4.17 -15.61
N THR A 351 7.81 4.89 -14.88
CA THR A 351 7.18 6.13 -15.36
C THR A 351 7.71 7.35 -14.59
N ILE A 352 7.81 7.25 -13.26
CA ILE A 352 8.25 8.35 -12.39
C ILE A 352 9.76 8.62 -12.54
N ILE A 353 10.61 7.59 -12.48
CA ILE A 353 12.06 7.80 -12.48
C ILE A 353 12.56 8.43 -13.80
N PRO A 354 12.11 8.01 -14.99
CA PRO A 354 12.47 8.69 -16.23
C PRO A 354 12.16 10.18 -16.22
N PHE A 355 10.97 10.57 -15.75
CA PHE A 355 10.62 11.99 -15.60
C PHE A 355 11.60 12.73 -14.69
N LEU A 356 11.94 12.16 -13.53
CA LEU A 356 12.90 12.76 -12.59
C LEU A 356 14.28 12.94 -13.23
N PHE A 357 14.74 11.97 -14.02
CA PHE A 357 16.01 12.06 -14.74
C PHE A 357 15.99 13.11 -15.84
N ASP A 358 14.90 13.22 -16.60
CA ASP A 358 14.75 14.25 -17.63
C ASP A 358 14.72 15.65 -17.02
N ALA A 359 13.97 15.84 -15.92
CA ALA A 359 13.92 17.08 -15.17
C ALA A 359 15.30 17.43 -14.56
N ALA A 360 16.01 16.44 -14.00
CA ALA A 360 17.35 16.65 -13.45
C ALA A 360 18.36 17.02 -14.56
N ARG A 361 18.29 16.35 -15.72
CA ARG A 361 19.15 16.62 -16.88
C ARG A 361 18.94 18.03 -17.42
N GLN A 362 17.71 18.52 -17.48
CA GLN A 362 17.43 19.91 -17.90
C GLN A 362 18.15 20.94 -17.01
N ASN A 363 18.30 20.64 -15.72
CA ASN A 363 18.92 21.52 -14.73
C ASN A 363 20.42 21.24 -14.48
N CYS A 364 20.94 20.09 -14.90
CA CYS A 364 22.34 19.69 -14.67
C CYS A 364 22.89 18.82 -15.82
N LYS A 365 22.86 19.31 -17.06
CA LYS A 365 23.28 18.54 -18.27
C LYS A 365 24.67 17.90 -18.16
N VAL A 366 25.62 18.61 -17.54
CA VAL A 366 27.03 18.17 -17.40
C VAL A 366 27.16 16.85 -16.65
N ALA A 367 26.23 16.52 -15.75
CA ALA A 367 26.23 15.24 -15.03
C ALA A 367 25.85 14.04 -15.92
N PHE A 368 25.21 14.28 -17.06
CA PHE A 368 24.68 13.23 -17.95
C PHE A 368 25.51 13.04 -19.22
N GLU A 369 26.53 13.88 -19.44
CA GLU A 369 27.28 13.96 -20.69
C GLU A 369 28.80 13.85 -20.42
N GLY A 370 29.52 13.26 -21.37
CA GLY A 370 30.98 13.07 -21.29
C GLY A 370 31.42 11.93 -20.37
N ASP A 371 32.75 11.84 -20.18
CA ASP A 371 33.41 10.69 -19.55
C ASP A 371 33.14 10.56 -18.05
N GLN A 372 32.73 11.65 -17.39
CA GLN A 372 32.39 11.68 -15.96
C GLN A 372 30.87 11.63 -15.71
N SER A 373 30.10 11.21 -16.71
CA SER A 373 28.65 11.10 -16.59
C SER A 373 28.23 10.04 -15.58
N ILE A 374 27.01 10.17 -15.07
CA ILE A 374 26.39 9.22 -14.12
C ILE A 374 26.33 7.78 -14.65
N TRP A 375 26.36 7.60 -15.98
CA TRP A 375 26.32 6.27 -16.62
C TRP A 375 27.55 5.43 -16.30
N ARG A 376 28.65 6.03 -15.82
CA ARG A 376 29.85 5.30 -15.35
C ARG A 376 29.53 4.35 -14.20
N LEU A 377 28.50 4.62 -13.39
CA LEU A 377 28.07 3.73 -12.31
C LEU A 377 27.67 2.35 -12.87
N LEU A 378 26.97 2.32 -14.00
CA LEU A 378 26.57 1.09 -14.69
C LEU A 378 27.76 0.22 -15.11
N GLN A 379 28.86 0.86 -15.52
CA GLN A 379 30.11 0.19 -15.89
C GLN A 379 30.90 -0.30 -14.66
N ALA A 380 30.86 0.47 -13.57
CA ALA A 380 31.64 0.20 -12.36
C ALA A 380 31.13 -1.04 -11.61
N ASP A 381 29.81 -1.23 -11.52
CA ASP A 381 29.20 -2.41 -10.90
C ASP A 381 27.94 -2.87 -11.67
N PRO A 382 28.07 -3.52 -12.84
CA PRO A 382 26.94 -3.93 -13.67
C PRO A 382 25.90 -4.79 -12.95
N ASP A 383 26.37 -5.70 -12.11
CA ASP A 383 25.53 -6.68 -11.40
C ASP A 383 24.64 -6.02 -10.33
N ARG A 384 25.00 -4.83 -9.84
CA ARG A 384 24.22 -4.04 -8.89
C ARG A 384 22.86 -3.64 -9.46
N TYR A 385 22.80 -3.40 -10.77
CA TYR A 385 21.59 -2.90 -11.45
C TYR A 385 20.80 -4.01 -12.15
N MET A 386 21.16 -5.28 -11.94
CA MET A 386 20.43 -6.41 -12.49
C MET A 386 19.64 -7.11 -11.38
N TYR A 387 18.37 -7.40 -11.63
CA TYR A 387 17.53 -8.12 -10.68
C TYR A 387 18.11 -9.51 -10.35
N ASP A 388 17.97 -9.90 -9.10
CA ASP A 388 18.48 -11.16 -8.56
C ASP A 388 18.01 -12.40 -9.34
N ALA A 389 16.77 -12.39 -9.83
CA ALA A 389 16.24 -13.45 -10.66
C ALA A 389 17.09 -13.70 -11.93
N VAL A 390 17.59 -12.64 -12.56
CA VAL A 390 18.43 -12.72 -13.77
C VAL A 390 19.80 -13.30 -13.44
N LYS A 391 20.36 -12.92 -12.29
CA LYS A 391 21.68 -13.33 -11.79
C LYS A 391 21.72 -14.73 -11.18
N HIS A 392 20.56 -15.36 -10.94
CA HIS A 392 20.48 -16.64 -10.26
C HIS A 392 21.26 -17.75 -10.99
N GLY A 393 22.15 -18.42 -10.24
CA GLY A 393 23.02 -19.47 -10.74
C GLY A 393 24.22 -18.94 -11.52
N ILE A 394 24.43 -17.62 -11.56
CA ILE A 394 25.57 -16.97 -12.23
C ILE A 394 26.43 -16.27 -11.18
N THR A 395 25.91 -15.20 -10.57
CA THR A 395 26.64 -14.41 -9.55
C THR A 395 25.99 -14.48 -8.19
N ILE A 396 24.74 -14.94 -8.11
CA ILE A 396 24.04 -15.15 -6.84
C ILE A 396 23.24 -16.45 -6.79
N ASP A 397 22.97 -16.91 -5.58
CA ASP A 397 21.98 -17.93 -5.29
C ASP A 397 20.80 -17.34 -4.51
N ILE A 398 19.67 -17.16 -5.20
CA ILE A 398 18.42 -16.64 -4.61
C ILE A 398 17.68 -17.70 -3.78
N ARG A 399 18.13 -18.95 -3.80
CA ARG A 399 17.71 -19.93 -2.80
C ARG A 399 18.28 -19.57 -1.43
N GLU A 400 19.17 -18.57 -1.36
CA GLU A 400 19.75 -17.70 -0.29
C GLU A 400 18.86 -16.53 0.22
N SER A 401 18.73 -16.19 1.51
CA SER A 401 17.86 -15.13 2.06
C SER A 401 18.53 -14.59 3.32
N PRO A 402 19.37 -13.56 3.17
CA PRO A 402 19.60 -12.82 1.92
C PRO A 402 20.32 -13.66 0.85
N PRO A 403 20.09 -13.42 -0.46
CA PRO A 403 20.80 -14.11 -1.54
C PRO A 403 22.32 -14.10 -1.33
N CYS A 404 22.97 -15.26 -1.48
CA CYS A 404 24.42 -15.33 -1.32
C CYS A 404 25.12 -15.11 -2.66
N ARG A 405 26.33 -14.53 -2.63
CA ARG A 405 27.18 -14.40 -3.82
C ARG A 405 27.84 -15.74 -4.15
N LEU A 406 27.87 -16.07 -5.44
CA LEU A 406 28.60 -17.21 -5.98
C LEU A 406 30.04 -16.82 -6.31
N THR A 407 30.97 -17.77 -6.23
CA THR A 407 32.37 -17.58 -6.65
C THR A 407 32.55 -17.60 -8.16
N GLY A 408 31.51 -18.01 -8.90
CA GLY A 408 31.46 -18.05 -10.35
C GLY A 408 30.15 -18.70 -10.83
N ALA A 409 29.90 -18.60 -12.13
CA ALA A 409 28.70 -19.19 -12.73
C ALA A 409 28.69 -20.71 -12.57
N LEU A 410 27.54 -21.28 -12.17
CA LEU A 410 27.41 -22.73 -12.05
C LEU A 410 27.54 -23.37 -13.43
N PRO A 411 28.43 -24.35 -13.64
CA PRO A 411 28.62 -24.97 -14.95
C PRO A 411 27.35 -25.71 -15.39
N PHE A 412 27.06 -25.69 -16.69
CA PHE A 412 25.97 -26.50 -17.21
C PHE A 412 26.32 -27.99 -17.13
N PRO A 413 25.35 -28.88 -16.80
CA PRO A 413 25.54 -30.32 -16.93
C PRO A 413 25.93 -30.71 -18.35
N SER A 414 26.74 -31.76 -18.50
CA SER A 414 27.28 -32.21 -19.79
C SER A 414 26.21 -32.39 -20.87
N GLU A 415 25.10 -33.01 -20.51
CA GLU A 415 23.95 -33.30 -21.37
C GLU A 415 23.22 -32.04 -21.86
N VAL A 416 23.33 -30.93 -21.13
CA VAL A 416 22.78 -29.63 -21.52
C VAL A 416 23.81 -28.86 -22.35
N ALA A 417 25.07 -28.87 -21.92
CA ALA A 417 26.17 -28.11 -22.50
C ALA A 417 26.47 -28.51 -23.96
N ILE A 418 26.36 -29.79 -24.31
CA ILE A 418 26.57 -30.27 -25.70
C ILE A 418 25.59 -29.59 -26.67
N GLY A 419 24.37 -29.29 -26.22
CA GLY A 419 23.32 -28.65 -27.01
C GLY A 419 23.52 -27.15 -27.27
N LEU A 420 24.53 -26.51 -26.65
CA LEU A 420 24.82 -25.08 -26.84
C LEU A 420 25.35 -24.81 -28.26
N ASN A 421 26.27 -25.66 -28.74
CA ASN A 421 26.91 -25.52 -30.04
C ASN A 421 26.25 -26.38 -31.13
N ASP A 422 25.48 -27.42 -30.75
CA ASP A 422 24.77 -28.30 -31.69
C ASP A 422 23.28 -28.40 -31.33
N VAL A 423 22.42 -27.85 -32.19
CA VAL A 423 20.96 -27.84 -31.98
C VAL A 423 20.38 -29.25 -31.98
N SER A 424 20.97 -30.20 -32.71
CA SER A 424 20.51 -31.59 -32.78
C SER A 424 20.69 -32.35 -31.45
N GLN A 425 21.54 -31.82 -30.57
CA GLN A 425 21.88 -32.41 -29.27
C GLN A 425 21.15 -31.77 -28.08
N ARG A 426 20.12 -30.95 -28.32
CA ARG A 426 19.32 -30.29 -27.26
C ARG A 426 18.32 -31.23 -26.57
N ASN A 427 18.64 -32.51 -26.53
CA ASN A 427 17.83 -33.55 -25.88
C ASN A 427 17.75 -33.23 -24.38
N GLY A 428 16.54 -33.00 -23.85
CA GLY A 428 16.32 -32.67 -22.44
C GLY A 428 16.22 -31.18 -22.11
N TRP A 429 16.41 -30.26 -23.07
CA TRP A 429 16.23 -28.82 -22.83
C TRP A 429 14.79 -28.42 -22.42
N ASN A 430 13.81 -29.27 -22.75
CA ASN A 430 12.40 -29.08 -22.38
C ASN A 430 12.04 -29.72 -21.03
N ARG A 431 13.01 -30.22 -20.27
CA ARG A 431 12.79 -30.75 -18.91
C ARG A 431 13.00 -29.64 -17.88
N PRO A 432 12.28 -29.67 -16.75
CA PRO A 432 12.54 -28.77 -15.62
C PRO A 432 14.01 -28.80 -15.21
N ALA A 433 14.61 -27.63 -15.06
CA ALA A 433 15.97 -27.53 -14.57
C ALA A 433 15.98 -27.58 -13.03
N PRO A 434 17.04 -28.13 -12.40
CA PRO A 434 17.15 -28.14 -10.95
C PRO A 434 17.13 -26.72 -10.38
N SER A 435 16.51 -26.53 -9.21
CA SER A 435 16.33 -25.22 -8.57
C SER A 435 17.62 -24.45 -8.26
N GLU A 436 18.79 -25.10 -8.39
CA GLU A 436 20.10 -24.44 -8.24
C GLU A 436 20.48 -23.57 -9.44
N TYR A 437 19.97 -23.93 -10.62
CA TYR A 437 20.11 -23.14 -11.84
C TYR A 437 18.86 -22.32 -12.14
N ALA A 438 17.70 -22.84 -11.72
CA ALA A 438 16.40 -22.49 -12.28
C ALA A 438 15.54 -21.70 -11.31
N LEU A 439 14.87 -20.67 -11.82
CA LEU A 439 13.73 -20.04 -11.18
C LEU A 439 12.54 -21.02 -11.13
N PRO A 440 11.53 -20.78 -10.29
CA PRO A 440 10.34 -21.64 -10.26
C PRO A 440 9.76 -21.83 -11.66
N THR A 441 9.47 -23.08 -12.02
CA THR A 441 8.90 -23.50 -13.32
C THR A 441 9.85 -23.45 -14.53
N GLU A 442 11.08 -22.96 -14.40
CA GLU A 442 12.01 -22.90 -15.53
C GLU A 442 12.45 -24.29 -16.02
N ILE A 443 12.43 -24.47 -17.34
CA ILE A 443 13.11 -25.56 -18.05
C ILE A 443 14.54 -25.16 -18.45
N TRP A 444 15.38 -26.14 -18.79
CA TRP A 444 16.76 -25.88 -19.21
C TRP A 444 16.90 -24.86 -20.35
N ARG A 445 15.99 -24.88 -21.33
CA ARG A 445 15.94 -23.89 -22.41
C ARG A 445 15.81 -22.46 -21.89
N GLU A 446 14.96 -22.25 -20.89
CA GLU A 446 14.69 -20.94 -20.29
C GLU A 446 15.87 -20.49 -19.43
N VAL A 447 16.47 -21.40 -18.65
CA VAL A 447 17.72 -21.13 -17.91
C VAL A 447 18.82 -20.63 -18.86
N ILE A 448 19.03 -21.31 -19.98
CA ILE A 448 20.05 -20.93 -20.97
C ILE A 448 19.73 -19.58 -21.60
N ALA A 449 18.46 -19.34 -21.96
CA ALA A 449 18.03 -18.05 -22.49
C ALA A 449 18.24 -16.91 -21.49
N ARG A 450 17.92 -17.12 -20.20
CA ARG A 450 18.15 -16.15 -19.12
C ARG A 450 19.63 -15.87 -18.90
N ARG A 451 20.48 -16.90 -18.88
CA ARG A 451 21.94 -16.71 -18.74
C ARG A 451 22.54 -15.97 -19.94
N LYS A 452 22.11 -16.31 -21.15
CA LYS A 452 22.51 -15.55 -22.35
C LYS A 452 22.07 -14.09 -22.25
N ARG A 453 20.82 -13.84 -21.84
CA ARG A 453 20.31 -12.48 -21.61
C ARG A 453 21.14 -11.73 -20.57
N TYR A 454 21.56 -12.40 -19.49
CA TYR A 454 22.46 -11.83 -18.50
C TYR A 454 23.80 -11.40 -19.13
N GLU A 455 24.45 -12.30 -19.89
CA GLU A 455 25.73 -12.02 -20.55
C GLU A 455 25.61 -10.87 -21.55
N ASP A 456 24.56 -10.87 -22.37
CA ASP A 456 24.28 -9.83 -23.36
C ASP A 456 24.10 -8.46 -22.69
N VAL A 457 23.28 -8.38 -21.64
CA VAL A 457 23.02 -7.14 -20.90
C VAL A 457 24.27 -6.66 -20.16
N ARG A 458 24.97 -7.57 -19.49
CA ARG A 458 26.21 -7.24 -18.78
C ARG A 458 27.30 -6.74 -19.72
N SER A 459 27.44 -7.33 -20.90
CA SER A 459 28.37 -6.86 -21.93
C SER A 459 28.09 -5.41 -22.31
N LYS A 460 26.80 -5.07 -22.52
CA LYS A 460 26.37 -3.69 -22.82
C LYS A 460 26.61 -2.70 -21.70
N LEU A 461 26.42 -3.12 -20.45
CA LEU A 461 26.75 -2.31 -19.28
C LEU A 461 28.25 -2.02 -19.23
N VAL A 462 29.09 -3.04 -19.42
CA VAL A 462 30.57 -2.91 -19.38
C VAL A 462 31.12 -2.11 -20.56
N SER A 463 30.55 -2.24 -21.76
CA SER A 463 30.99 -1.48 -22.95
C SER A 463 30.54 -0.02 -22.92
N GLY A 464 29.64 0.35 -22.01
CA GLY A 464 29.04 1.69 -21.95
C GLY A 464 28.00 1.94 -23.05
N ASP A 465 27.37 0.89 -23.59
CA ASP A 465 26.29 1.01 -24.60
C ASP A 465 25.01 1.61 -24.01
N ILE A 466 24.83 1.55 -22.69
CA ILE A 466 23.64 2.02 -21.96
C ILE A 466 23.93 3.43 -21.44
N GLN A 467 23.26 4.43 -22.03
CA GLN A 467 23.55 5.86 -21.80
C GLN A 467 22.29 6.72 -21.66
N SER A 468 21.13 6.09 -21.52
CA SER A 468 19.85 6.76 -21.30
C SER A 468 19.04 6.07 -20.22
N ILE A 469 18.21 6.82 -19.51
CA ILE A 469 17.34 6.26 -18.48
C ILE A 469 16.31 5.28 -19.09
N ASN A 470 15.89 5.52 -20.34
CA ASN A 470 14.99 4.63 -21.08
C ASN A 470 15.65 3.30 -21.48
N ASP A 471 16.98 3.24 -21.54
CA ASP A 471 17.69 1.99 -21.77
C ASP A 471 17.51 1.05 -20.58
N LEU A 472 17.47 1.57 -19.34
CA LEU A 472 17.26 0.75 -18.15
C LEU A 472 15.89 0.07 -18.17
N ILE A 473 14.87 0.73 -18.73
CA ILE A 473 13.55 0.10 -18.96
C ILE A 473 13.67 -0.97 -20.04
N THR A 474 14.28 -0.64 -21.19
CA THR A 474 14.45 -1.53 -22.35
C THR A 474 15.19 -2.83 -21.97
N TYR A 475 16.19 -2.71 -21.09
CA TYR A 475 16.98 -3.85 -20.63
C TYR A 475 16.46 -4.49 -19.34
N ASN A 476 15.36 -3.97 -18.77
CA ASN A 476 14.76 -4.42 -17.51
C ASN A 476 15.77 -4.46 -16.35
N LEU A 477 16.43 -3.32 -16.15
CA LEU A 477 17.39 -3.08 -15.07
C LEU A 477 16.68 -2.50 -13.83
N ASP A 478 17.34 -2.57 -12.68
CA ASP A 478 16.88 -1.97 -11.43
C ASP A 478 17.11 -0.46 -11.46
N ILE A 479 16.19 0.21 -12.15
CA ILE A 479 16.16 1.66 -12.33
C ILE A 479 16.04 2.42 -11.00
N ARG A 480 15.43 1.81 -9.98
CA ARG A 480 15.28 2.41 -8.65
C ARG A 480 16.61 2.41 -7.91
N GLN A 481 17.31 1.28 -7.88
CA GLN A 481 18.65 1.22 -7.29
C GLN A 481 19.61 2.18 -8.01
N PHE A 482 19.54 2.25 -9.34
CA PHE A 482 20.34 3.21 -10.10
C PHE A 482 20.04 4.66 -9.73
N ALA A 483 18.77 5.04 -9.62
CA ALA A 483 18.37 6.39 -9.21
C ALA A 483 18.88 6.77 -7.81
N GLN A 484 18.76 5.86 -6.84
CA GLN A 484 19.29 6.05 -5.49
C GLN A 484 20.81 6.26 -5.52
N ASP A 485 21.55 5.38 -6.19
CA ASP A 485 23.01 5.48 -6.26
C ASP A 485 23.48 6.77 -6.91
N VAL A 486 22.80 7.23 -7.96
CA VAL A 486 23.12 8.49 -8.64
C VAL A 486 23.01 9.66 -7.66
N ILE A 487 21.96 9.67 -6.82
CA ILE A 487 21.75 10.71 -5.82
C ILE A 487 22.76 10.59 -4.67
N GLU A 488 22.94 9.40 -4.11
CA GLU A 488 23.84 9.17 -2.97
C GLU A 488 25.31 9.41 -3.32
N ASN A 489 25.72 9.13 -4.57
CA ASN A 489 27.10 9.26 -5.02
C ASN A 489 27.35 10.51 -5.87
N CYS A 490 26.40 11.47 -5.93
CA CYS A 490 26.62 12.69 -6.70
C CYS A 490 27.77 13.51 -6.09
N GLU A 491 28.79 13.81 -6.90
CA GLU A 491 29.96 14.59 -6.46
C GLU A 491 29.64 16.10 -6.41
N GLY A 492 28.79 16.57 -7.32
CA GLY A 492 28.43 17.98 -7.45
C GLY A 492 27.10 18.30 -6.76
N PRO A 493 27.00 19.43 -6.01
CA PRO A 493 25.76 19.83 -5.35
C PRO A 493 24.65 20.21 -6.34
N ASP A 494 24.98 20.55 -7.58
CA ASP A 494 24.00 20.96 -8.58
C ASP A 494 23.17 19.78 -9.11
N LEU A 495 23.76 18.59 -9.18
CA LEU A 495 23.01 17.37 -9.50
C LEU A 495 22.03 17.03 -8.37
N LEU A 496 22.48 17.12 -7.12
CA LEU A 496 21.62 16.92 -5.95
C LEU A 496 20.45 17.91 -5.95
N ARG A 497 20.72 19.20 -6.20
CA ARG A 497 19.67 20.23 -6.30
C ARG A 497 18.69 19.94 -7.43
N ALA A 498 19.18 19.45 -8.56
CA ALA A 498 18.34 19.12 -9.71
C ALA A 498 17.36 17.99 -9.37
N PHE A 499 17.85 16.89 -8.76
CA PHE A 499 17.00 15.82 -8.28
C PHE A 499 16.06 16.25 -7.16
N TRP A 500 16.56 16.99 -6.16
CA TRP A 500 15.73 17.49 -5.06
C TRP A 500 14.57 18.34 -5.56
N ARG A 501 14.81 19.26 -6.50
CA ARG A 501 13.74 20.08 -7.11
C ARG A 501 12.74 19.23 -7.91
N ALA A 502 13.22 18.26 -8.68
CA ALA A 502 12.35 17.38 -9.46
C ALA A 502 11.47 16.51 -8.55
N ILE A 503 12.06 15.91 -7.52
CA ILE A 503 11.37 15.05 -6.55
C ILE A 503 10.35 15.85 -5.72
N GLN A 504 10.69 17.07 -5.30
CA GLN A 504 9.76 17.94 -4.58
C GLN A 504 8.60 18.44 -5.45
N GLY A 505 8.82 18.61 -6.75
CA GLY A 505 7.86 19.24 -7.66
C GLY A 505 6.99 18.28 -8.48
N VAL A 506 7.37 17.00 -8.59
CA VAL A 506 6.67 16.04 -9.48
C VAL A 506 5.22 15.83 -9.05
N THR A 507 4.29 15.95 -9.99
CA THR A 507 2.86 15.69 -9.78
C THR A 507 2.48 14.34 -10.42
N VAL A 508 2.04 13.39 -9.59
CA VAL A 508 1.68 12.02 -9.99
C VAL A 508 0.16 11.84 -9.83
N LEU A 509 -0.53 11.63 -10.95
CA LEU A 509 -1.97 11.41 -11.01
C LEU A 509 -2.31 9.94 -11.23
N ASP A 510 -3.24 9.42 -10.43
CA ASP A 510 -4.05 8.26 -10.77
C ASP A 510 -5.52 8.69 -11.05
N PRO A 511 -5.96 8.71 -12.32
CA PRO A 511 -7.28 9.22 -12.69
C PRO A 511 -8.43 8.23 -12.41
N THR A 512 -8.12 7.05 -11.88
CA THR A 512 -9.10 6.03 -11.46
C THR A 512 -8.56 5.31 -10.23
N CYS A 513 -8.31 6.07 -9.16
CA CYS A 513 -7.37 5.65 -8.13
C CYS A 513 -7.82 4.43 -7.32
N GLY A 514 -9.11 4.11 -7.30
CA GLY A 514 -9.63 3.01 -6.49
C GLY A 514 -9.19 3.16 -5.04
N SER A 515 -8.61 2.11 -4.46
CA SER A 515 -8.06 2.15 -3.11
C SER A 515 -6.67 2.79 -3.00
N GLY A 516 -6.13 3.31 -4.10
CA GLY A 516 -4.84 4.02 -4.16
C GLY A 516 -3.62 3.15 -4.44
N ALA A 517 -3.75 1.97 -5.06
CA ALA A 517 -2.59 1.09 -5.29
C ALA A 517 -1.43 1.75 -6.06
N PHE A 518 -1.70 2.49 -7.14
CA PHE A 518 -0.66 3.23 -7.87
C PHE A 518 -0.10 4.41 -7.07
N LEU A 519 -0.93 5.11 -6.29
CA LEU A 519 -0.45 6.19 -5.42
C LEU A 519 0.47 5.68 -4.31
N PHE A 520 0.19 4.49 -3.76
CA PHE A 520 1.09 3.79 -2.85
C PHE A 520 2.38 3.35 -3.53
N ALA A 521 2.30 2.82 -4.75
CA ALA A 521 3.48 2.47 -5.51
C ALA A 521 4.36 3.70 -5.82
N ALA A 522 3.75 4.84 -6.16
CA ALA A 522 4.43 6.12 -6.33
C ALA A 522 5.09 6.59 -5.03
N LEU A 523 4.38 6.51 -3.90
CA LEU A 523 4.94 6.79 -2.58
C LEU A 523 6.19 5.96 -2.28
N ASN A 524 6.13 4.65 -2.55
CA ASN A 524 7.24 3.71 -2.33
C ASN A 524 8.40 3.91 -3.32
N VAL A 525 8.18 4.58 -4.45
CA VAL A 525 9.24 4.98 -5.39
C VAL A 525 9.92 6.27 -4.92
N LEU A 526 9.13 7.26 -4.48
CA LEU A 526 9.63 8.59 -4.11
C LEU A 526 10.32 8.60 -2.74
N GLU A 527 9.81 7.86 -1.75
CA GLU A 527 10.33 7.87 -0.37
C GLU A 527 11.85 7.67 -0.27
N PRO A 528 12.44 6.61 -0.86
CA PRO A 528 13.88 6.40 -0.72
C PRO A 528 14.71 7.41 -1.54
N LEU A 529 14.13 8.03 -2.58
CA LEU A 529 14.82 9.08 -3.34
C LEU A 529 14.86 10.41 -2.57
N TYR A 530 13.78 10.73 -1.84
CA TYR A 530 13.76 11.83 -0.87
C TYR A 530 14.80 11.61 0.22
N GLU A 531 14.84 10.41 0.82
CA GLU A 531 15.81 10.05 1.86
C GLU A 531 17.25 10.16 1.35
N ALA A 532 17.54 9.61 0.17
CA ALA A 532 18.85 9.72 -0.47
C ALA A 532 19.27 11.20 -0.67
N CYS A 533 18.35 12.08 -1.06
CA CYS A 533 18.64 13.49 -1.20
C CYS A 533 19.03 14.14 0.14
N LEU A 534 18.23 13.90 1.19
CA LEU A 534 18.47 14.47 2.52
C LEU A 534 19.78 13.97 3.13
N ASN A 535 20.04 12.67 3.05
CA ASN A 535 21.30 12.08 3.51
C ASN A 535 22.49 12.70 2.77
N ARG A 536 22.39 12.88 1.44
CA ARG A 536 23.48 13.49 0.68
C ARG A 536 23.67 14.97 1.01
N MET A 537 22.60 15.71 1.32
CA MET A 537 22.70 17.09 1.81
C MET A 537 23.49 17.17 3.13
N GLU A 538 23.21 16.27 4.07
CA GLU A 538 23.96 16.18 5.34
C GLU A 538 25.44 15.91 5.08
N VAL A 539 25.76 14.96 4.21
CA VAL A 539 27.16 14.65 3.86
C VAL A 539 27.88 15.86 3.26
N PHE A 540 27.23 16.64 2.38
CA PHE A 540 27.83 17.86 1.82
C PHE A 540 28.14 18.93 2.88
N LEU A 541 27.30 19.05 3.91
CA LEU A 541 27.53 19.97 5.03
C LEU A 541 28.67 19.46 5.92
N ASP A 542 28.66 18.17 6.25
CA ASP A 542 29.71 17.50 7.01
C ASP A 542 31.09 17.63 6.35
N GLU A 543 31.17 17.40 5.04
CA GLU A 543 32.39 17.58 4.25
C GLU A 543 32.86 19.04 4.25
N LEU A 544 31.92 20.00 4.17
CA LEU A 544 32.23 21.43 4.22
C LEU A 544 32.87 21.80 5.56
N ASP A 545 32.26 21.37 6.66
CA ASP A 545 32.70 21.64 8.02
C ASP A 545 34.07 21.01 8.30
N ARG A 546 34.29 19.76 7.84
CA ARG A 546 35.57 19.05 7.99
C ARG A 546 36.68 19.63 7.11
N SER A 547 36.35 20.27 5.99
CA SER A 547 37.35 20.78 5.05
C SER A 547 38.24 21.88 5.64
N GLY A 548 37.77 22.61 6.66
CA GLY A 548 38.46 23.75 7.27
C GLY A 548 38.74 24.91 6.31
N LYS A 549 38.25 24.85 5.06
CA LYS A 549 38.47 25.86 4.04
C LYS A 549 37.56 27.06 4.29
N LYS A 550 38.08 28.28 4.19
CA LYS A 550 37.24 29.48 4.21
C LYS A 550 36.23 29.42 3.07
N HIS A 551 34.96 29.51 3.41
CA HIS A 551 33.85 29.60 2.45
C HIS A 551 32.91 30.74 2.84
N ARG A 552 32.02 31.12 1.93
CA ARG A 552 30.97 32.10 2.21
C ARG A 552 29.98 31.49 3.23
N PRO A 553 29.47 32.27 4.21
CA PRO A 553 28.49 31.79 5.19
C PRO A 553 27.22 31.22 4.55
N GLU A 554 26.84 31.69 3.35
CA GLU A 554 25.62 31.30 2.65
C GLU A 554 25.80 30.02 1.80
N LYS A 555 27.00 29.42 1.78
CA LYS A 555 27.22 28.17 1.05
C LYS A 555 26.33 27.07 1.65
N PHE A 556 25.59 26.38 0.78
CA PHE A 556 24.61 25.34 1.15
C PHE A 556 23.50 25.82 2.10
N ASP A 557 23.15 27.11 2.05
CA ASP A 557 22.02 27.64 2.81
C ASP A 557 20.69 26.97 2.46
N ASP A 558 20.53 26.56 1.20
CA ASP A 558 19.39 25.79 0.73
C ASP A 558 19.32 24.40 1.37
N PHE A 559 20.45 23.71 1.54
CA PHE A 559 20.53 22.41 2.21
C PHE A 559 20.24 22.55 3.71
N ARG A 560 20.83 23.55 4.37
CA ARG A 560 20.55 23.85 5.78
C ARG A 560 19.07 24.13 6.01
N LYS A 561 18.45 24.97 5.18
CA LYS A 561 17.01 25.24 5.26
C LYS A 561 16.16 24.00 5.04
N ALA A 562 16.54 23.11 4.13
CA ALA A 562 15.84 21.85 3.94
C ALA A 562 15.90 20.97 5.20
N LEU A 563 17.11 20.78 5.76
CA LEU A 563 17.31 19.97 6.97
C LEU A 563 16.70 20.61 8.22
N GLU A 564 16.71 21.93 8.35
CA GLU A 564 16.02 22.66 9.41
C GLU A 564 14.49 22.48 9.33
N ARG A 565 13.92 22.35 8.13
CA ARG A 565 12.51 22.00 7.96
C ARG A 565 12.27 20.57 8.44
N VAL A 566 13.11 19.61 8.01
CA VAL A 566 13.04 18.20 8.44
C VAL A 566 13.12 18.09 9.97
N ALA A 567 14.00 18.85 10.62
CA ALA A 567 14.20 18.82 12.07
C ALA A 567 12.99 19.32 12.89
N LYS A 568 11.99 19.96 12.25
CA LYS A 568 10.73 20.35 12.92
C LYS A 568 9.76 19.19 13.07
N HIS A 569 9.94 18.12 12.29
CA HIS A 569 9.10 16.93 12.28
C HIS A 569 9.56 15.91 13.32
N ALA A 570 8.66 15.00 13.72
CA ALA A 570 8.93 13.95 14.70
C ALA A 570 9.99 12.95 14.23
N SER A 571 10.10 12.76 12.90
CA SER A 571 11.18 12.01 12.26
C SER A 571 11.41 12.47 10.82
N PRO A 572 12.60 12.26 10.23
CA PRO A 572 12.82 12.50 8.81
C PRO A 572 11.82 11.76 7.93
N ARG A 573 11.49 10.52 8.31
CA ARG A 573 10.52 9.69 7.61
C ARG A 573 9.11 10.30 7.62
N SER A 574 8.67 10.87 8.74
CA SER A 574 7.39 11.58 8.85
C SER A 574 7.33 12.78 7.89
N PHE A 575 8.41 13.57 7.82
CA PHE A 575 8.53 14.68 6.87
C PHE A 575 8.44 14.20 5.42
N ILE A 576 9.15 13.12 5.06
CA ILE A 576 9.15 12.58 3.69
C ILE A 576 7.75 12.11 3.29
N TYR A 577 7.11 11.25 4.10
CA TYR A 577 5.76 10.77 3.79
C TYR A 577 4.75 11.92 3.67
N LYS A 578 4.78 12.87 4.62
CA LYS A 578 3.89 14.04 4.58
C LYS A 578 4.13 14.88 3.32
N SER A 579 5.40 15.10 2.96
CA SER A 579 5.77 15.85 1.76
C SER A 579 5.29 15.17 0.49
N ILE A 580 5.43 13.85 0.37
CA ILE A 580 4.99 13.11 -0.80
C ILE A 580 3.47 13.12 -0.93
N ILE A 581 2.77 12.79 0.15
CA ILE A 581 1.30 12.71 0.18
C ILE A 581 0.65 14.06 -0.18
N VAL A 582 1.24 15.16 0.30
CA VAL A 582 0.71 16.51 0.08
C VAL A 582 1.12 17.06 -1.29
N ASN A 583 2.39 16.98 -1.66
CA ASN A 583 2.91 17.69 -2.83
C ASN A 583 2.90 16.86 -4.12
N ASN A 584 2.94 15.53 -4.03
CA ASN A 584 3.21 14.68 -5.20
C ASN A 584 2.03 13.80 -5.62
N LEU A 585 1.16 13.37 -4.70
CA LEU A 585 0.12 12.38 -5.00
C LEU A 585 -1.24 13.02 -5.26
N TYR A 586 -1.85 12.65 -6.39
CA TYR A 586 -3.16 13.12 -6.82
C TYR A 586 -3.99 11.95 -7.35
N GLY A 587 -5.27 11.91 -6.99
CA GLY A 587 -6.14 10.79 -7.32
C GLY A 587 -7.55 11.25 -7.64
N VAL A 588 -8.21 10.59 -8.60
CA VAL A 588 -9.64 10.78 -8.86
C VAL A 588 -10.30 9.42 -8.99
N ASP A 589 -11.49 9.28 -8.41
CA ASP A 589 -12.33 8.10 -8.65
C ASP A 589 -13.82 8.48 -8.66
N ILE A 590 -14.63 7.76 -9.43
CA ILE A 590 -16.06 8.02 -9.51
C ILE A 590 -16.82 7.55 -8.26
N MET A 591 -16.21 6.64 -7.48
CA MET A 591 -16.78 6.10 -6.24
C MET A 591 -16.22 6.81 -5.02
N GLU A 592 -17.10 7.43 -4.25
CA GLU A 592 -16.76 8.15 -3.02
C GLU A 592 -16.12 7.21 -1.99
N GLU A 593 -16.60 5.96 -1.91
CA GLU A 593 -16.05 4.96 -1.00
C GLU A 593 -14.60 4.60 -1.34
N ALA A 594 -14.25 4.57 -2.64
CA ALA A 594 -12.89 4.29 -3.08
C ALA A 594 -11.94 5.44 -2.68
N VAL A 595 -12.36 6.68 -2.94
CA VAL A 595 -11.64 7.90 -2.51
C VAL A 595 -11.40 7.90 -1.01
N GLU A 596 -12.42 7.63 -0.20
CA GLU A 596 -12.30 7.64 1.25
C GLU A 596 -11.39 6.52 1.79
N ILE A 597 -11.34 5.36 1.11
CA ILE A 597 -10.43 4.27 1.45
C ILE A 597 -8.99 4.59 1.03
N CYS A 598 -8.80 5.22 -0.13
CA CYS A 598 -7.49 5.71 -0.56
C CYS A 598 -6.91 6.67 0.49
N LYS A 599 -7.69 7.67 0.91
CA LYS A 599 -7.32 8.60 1.98
C LYS A 599 -7.00 7.86 3.29
N LEU A 600 -7.88 6.95 3.73
CA LEU A 600 -7.67 6.14 4.93
C LEU A 600 -6.33 5.39 4.89
N ARG A 601 -6.02 4.70 3.78
CA ARG A 601 -4.77 3.95 3.64
C ARG A 601 -3.57 4.88 3.75
N LEU A 602 -3.55 6.01 3.03
CA LEU A 602 -2.44 6.97 3.10
C LEU A 602 -2.22 7.49 4.52
N PHE A 603 -3.29 7.79 5.27
CA PHE A 603 -3.17 8.18 6.68
C PHE A 603 -2.67 7.05 7.59
N LEU A 604 -3.16 5.82 7.39
CA LEU A 604 -2.67 4.67 8.15
C LEU A 604 -1.19 4.40 7.89
N LYS A 605 -0.72 4.60 6.65
CA LYS A 605 0.71 4.48 6.31
C LYS A 605 1.57 5.44 7.13
N MET A 606 1.13 6.68 7.31
CA MET A 606 1.82 7.67 8.13
C MET A 606 1.85 7.26 9.61
N VAL A 607 0.70 6.87 10.17
CA VAL A 607 0.62 6.50 11.59
C VAL A 607 1.37 5.20 11.88
N ALA A 608 1.45 4.28 10.91
CA ALA A 608 2.22 3.04 11.05
C ALA A 608 3.73 3.28 11.21
N GLN A 609 4.25 4.47 10.87
CA GLN A 609 5.68 4.79 11.02
C GLN A 609 6.07 5.20 12.44
N VAL A 610 5.11 5.35 13.36
CA VAL A 610 5.38 5.82 14.72
C VAL A 610 5.18 4.72 15.76
N ASP A 611 6.06 4.70 16.75
CA ASP A 611 5.98 3.74 17.87
C ASP A 611 5.33 4.35 19.11
N ARG A 612 5.40 5.68 19.26
CA ARG A 612 4.88 6.40 20.43
C ARG A 612 3.91 7.50 20.03
N VAL A 613 2.92 7.76 20.88
CA VAL A 613 1.85 8.73 20.61
C VAL A 613 2.39 10.16 20.44
N GLU A 614 3.48 10.52 21.13
CA GLU A 614 4.10 11.85 21.03
C GLU A 614 4.79 12.10 19.69
N GLN A 615 5.04 11.05 18.91
CA GLN A 615 5.62 11.13 17.57
C GLN A 615 4.56 11.26 16.47
N ILE A 616 3.27 11.13 16.81
CA ILE A 616 2.19 11.30 15.85
C ILE A 616 2.12 12.76 15.45
N GLU A 617 2.36 13.01 14.17
CA GLU A 617 2.18 14.32 13.59
C GLU A 617 0.73 14.58 13.16
N PRO A 618 0.33 15.87 13.12
CA PRO A 618 -0.94 16.26 12.54
C PRO A 618 -1.04 15.77 11.08
N LEU A 619 -2.09 15.02 10.76
CA LEU A 619 -2.32 14.43 9.44
C LEU A 619 -2.48 15.54 8.39
N PRO A 620 -2.02 15.31 7.14
CA PRO A 620 -2.31 16.21 6.05
C PRO A 620 -3.79 16.16 5.69
N ASP A 621 -4.27 17.24 5.08
CA ASP A 621 -5.57 17.37 4.47
C ASP A 621 -5.43 17.24 2.94
N ILE A 622 -5.81 16.07 2.47
CA ILE A 622 -5.70 15.67 1.06
C ILE A 622 -7.05 15.66 0.35
N ASP A 623 -8.06 16.36 0.89
CA ASP A 623 -9.37 16.50 0.23
C ASP A 623 -9.25 17.18 -1.13
N PHE A 624 -8.21 17.97 -1.33
CA PHE A 624 -7.96 18.66 -2.59
C PHE A 624 -7.05 17.89 -3.55
N ASN A 625 -6.38 16.83 -3.06
CA ASN A 625 -5.51 15.95 -3.84
C ASN A 625 -6.26 14.71 -4.35
N ILE A 626 -7.09 14.10 -3.51
CA ILE A 626 -7.84 12.88 -3.81
C ILE A 626 -9.33 13.22 -3.88
N ARG A 627 -9.89 13.18 -5.09
CA ARG A 627 -11.22 13.73 -5.43
C ARG A 627 -12.20 12.66 -5.92
N THR A 628 -13.48 12.90 -5.67
CA THR A 628 -14.55 12.14 -6.31
C THR A 628 -14.95 12.81 -7.61
N GLY A 629 -15.09 12.04 -8.69
CA GLY A 629 -15.68 12.53 -9.93
C GLY A 629 -15.49 11.57 -11.11
N ASN A 630 -16.29 11.77 -12.15
CA ASN A 630 -16.15 11.07 -13.41
C ASN A 630 -15.09 11.77 -14.26
N THR A 631 -13.91 11.17 -14.35
CA THR A 631 -12.76 11.74 -15.07
C THR A 631 -12.98 11.90 -16.58
N LEU A 632 -14.02 11.29 -17.15
CA LEU A 632 -14.39 11.38 -18.56
C LEU A 632 -15.46 12.45 -18.85
N VAL A 633 -16.07 13.05 -17.83
CA VAL A 633 -17.15 14.04 -17.98
C VAL A 633 -16.75 15.32 -17.28
N GLY A 634 -16.63 16.42 -18.02
CA GLY A 634 -16.22 17.70 -17.46
C GLY A 634 -15.43 18.54 -18.45
N TYR A 635 -14.84 19.63 -17.96
CA TYR A 635 -13.99 20.51 -18.76
C TYR A 635 -12.54 20.36 -18.32
N ALA A 636 -11.67 19.97 -19.25
CA ALA A 636 -10.24 19.86 -19.07
C ALA A 636 -9.53 21.20 -19.26
N ARG A 637 -10.05 22.05 -20.15
CA ARG A 637 -9.41 23.31 -20.55
C ARG A 637 -10.42 24.44 -20.66
N LEU A 638 -9.93 25.67 -20.52
CA LEU A 638 -10.75 26.86 -20.69
C LEU A 638 -11.39 26.91 -22.09
N GLU A 639 -10.70 26.47 -23.13
CA GLU A 639 -11.20 26.44 -24.51
C GLU A 639 -12.47 25.61 -24.68
N GLU A 640 -12.59 24.49 -23.95
CA GLU A 640 -13.78 23.63 -23.99
C GLU A 640 -14.99 24.32 -23.35
N ILE A 641 -14.75 25.14 -22.33
CA ILE A 641 -15.76 26.02 -21.72
C ILE A 641 -16.19 27.09 -22.74
N LYS A 642 -15.24 27.70 -23.48
CA LYS A 642 -15.57 28.68 -24.53
C LYS A 642 -16.47 28.07 -25.60
N GLN A 643 -16.12 26.86 -26.07
CA GLN A 643 -16.87 26.13 -27.09
C GLN A 643 -18.27 25.72 -26.59
N SER A 644 -18.45 25.44 -25.30
CA SER A 644 -19.76 25.12 -24.74
C SER A 644 -20.72 26.32 -24.70
N MET A 645 -20.18 27.54 -24.81
CA MET A 645 -20.93 28.80 -24.81
C MET A 645 -21.28 29.31 -26.21
N ASP A 646 -20.86 28.64 -27.28
CA ASP A 646 -20.95 29.15 -28.65
C ASP A 646 -22.38 29.53 -29.06
N GLY A 647 -22.53 30.75 -29.60
CA GLY A 647 -23.80 31.34 -30.02
C GLY A 647 -24.45 32.35 -29.03
N ASN A 648 -23.86 32.60 -27.86
CA ASN A 648 -24.39 33.56 -26.88
C ASN A 648 -23.33 34.60 -26.43
N TRP A 649 -23.31 35.76 -27.07
CA TRP A 649 -22.35 36.86 -26.82
C TRP A 649 -22.27 37.30 -25.34
N LEU A 650 -23.41 37.38 -24.64
CA LEU A 650 -23.44 37.75 -23.22
C LEU A 650 -22.73 36.74 -22.30
N LYS A 651 -22.59 35.48 -22.73
CA LYS A 651 -21.88 34.44 -21.97
C LYS A 651 -20.37 34.42 -22.25
N LEU A 652 -19.95 34.94 -23.40
CA LEU A 652 -18.52 35.11 -23.68
C LEU A 652 -17.90 36.22 -22.81
N GLU A 653 -18.71 37.18 -22.34
CA GLU A 653 -18.27 38.24 -21.42
C GLU A 653 -17.96 37.73 -19.99
N SER A 654 -18.45 36.54 -19.58
CA SER A 654 -18.15 35.97 -18.25
C SER A 654 -16.88 35.11 -18.21
N LEU A 655 -16.28 34.78 -19.36
CA LEU A 655 -15.08 33.94 -19.43
C LEU A 655 -13.86 34.52 -18.68
N PRO A 656 -13.53 35.83 -18.82
CA PRO A 656 -12.48 36.44 -18.01
C PRO A 656 -12.74 36.28 -16.51
N THR A 657 -14.01 36.35 -16.09
CA THR A 657 -14.43 36.17 -14.70
C THR A 657 -14.26 34.72 -14.22
N ILE A 658 -14.52 33.72 -15.05
CA ILE A 658 -14.31 32.30 -14.70
C ILE A 658 -12.82 32.02 -14.48
N GLU A 659 -11.97 32.48 -15.38
CA GLU A 659 -10.51 32.29 -15.26
C GLU A 659 -9.96 33.04 -14.04
N GLU A 660 -10.37 34.30 -13.81
CA GLU A 660 -9.99 35.08 -12.63
C GLU A 660 -10.44 34.38 -11.33
N ASN A 661 -11.68 33.88 -11.28
CA ASN A 661 -12.18 33.15 -10.12
C ASN A 661 -11.42 31.84 -9.87
N ALA A 662 -11.04 31.12 -10.93
CA ALA A 662 -10.22 29.92 -10.83
C ALA A 662 -8.81 30.25 -10.32
N GLU A 663 -8.19 31.35 -10.77
CA GLU A 663 -6.92 31.83 -10.22
C GLU A 663 -7.04 32.20 -8.74
N ILE A 664 -8.12 32.85 -8.32
CA ILE A 664 -8.34 33.19 -6.92
C ILE A 664 -8.53 31.91 -6.08
N ALA A 665 -9.28 30.93 -6.58
CA ALA A 665 -9.47 29.64 -5.93
C ALA A 665 -8.14 28.90 -5.77
N ASP A 666 -7.31 28.87 -6.81
CA ASP A 666 -5.98 28.27 -6.77
C ASP A 666 -5.05 28.99 -5.78
N ARG A 667 -5.04 30.32 -5.74
CA ARG A 667 -4.29 31.08 -4.72
C ARG A 667 -4.73 30.75 -3.29
N ALA A 668 -6.04 30.60 -3.06
CA ALA A 668 -6.55 30.16 -1.77
C ALA A 668 -6.10 28.72 -1.45
N PHE A 669 -6.09 27.84 -2.45
CA PHE A 669 -5.59 26.47 -2.30
C PHE A 669 -4.09 26.43 -2.00
N GLN A 670 -3.25 27.19 -2.72
CA GLN A 670 -1.81 27.27 -2.45
C GLN A 670 -1.53 27.77 -1.03
N LYS A 671 -2.26 28.80 -0.57
CA LYS A 671 -2.17 29.27 0.81
C LYS A 671 -2.52 28.15 1.78
N PHE A 672 -3.67 27.48 1.60
CA PHE A 672 -4.08 26.35 2.43
C PHE A 672 -3.05 25.20 2.43
N HIS A 673 -2.46 24.93 1.27
CA HIS A 673 -1.46 23.91 1.06
C HIS A 673 -0.16 24.20 1.83
N GLU A 674 0.35 25.44 1.74
CA GLU A 674 1.52 25.90 2.49
C GLU A 674 1.32 25.70 4.00
N MET A 675 0.13 26.02 4.52
CA MET A 675 -0.22 25.84 5.92
C MET A 675 -0.06 24.40 6.43
N GLN A 676 -0.20 23.40 5.56
CA GLN A 676 -0.05 21.98 5.95
C GLN A 676 1.41 21.59 6.21
N THR A 677 2.34 22.30 5.57
CA THR A 677 3.79 22.02 5.63
C THR A 677 4.52 22.88 6.66
N GLU A 678 3.87 23.93 7.17
CA GLU A 678 4.42 24.83 8.20
C GLU A 678 3.99 24.42 9.62
N HIS A 679 4.89 24.57 10.60
CA HIS A 679 4.63 24.26 12.01
C HIS A 679 4.12 25.49 12.77
N GLY A 680 3.16 25.29 13.70
CA GLY A 680 2.76 26.30 14.67
C GLY A 680 1.45 27.04 14.39
N MET A 681 0.66 26.61 13.40
CA MET A 681 -0.62 27.23 13.07
C MET A 681 -1.71 26.99 14.14
N GLN A 682 -2.66 27.94 14.22
CA GLN A 682 -3.91 27.78 14.98
C GLN A 682 -4.93 26.96 14.16
N SER A 683 -5.62 26.03 14.81
CA SER A 683 -6.59 25.16 14.13
C SER A 683 -7.75 25.90 13.44
N ASP A 684 -8.15 27.08 13.95
CA ASP A 684 -9.24 27.87 13.36
C ASP A 684 -8.83 28.49 12.01
N ASP A 685 -7.62 29.05 11.91
CA ASP A 685 -7.10 29.61 10.65
C ASP A 685 -7.05 28.57 9.53
N PHE A 686 -6.63 27.35 9.87
CA PHE A 686 -6.57 26.22 8.94
C PHE A 686 -7.95 25.82 8.42
N ARG A 687 -8.94 25.74 9.33
CA ARG A 687 -10.33 25.43 8.97
C ARG A 687 -10.92 26.50 8.06
N ASP A 688 -10.70 27.77 8.39
CA ASP A 688 -11.27 28.89 7.65
C ASP A 688 -10.65 28.97 6.23
N ALA A 689 -9.35 28.71 6.10
CA ALA A 689 -8.69 28.57 4.80
C ALA A 689 -9.29 27.43 3.96
N LYS A 690 -9.55 26.25 4.56
CA LYS A 690 -10.20 25.12 3.88
C LYS A 690 -11.61 25.47 3.38
N GLN A 691 -12.40 26.12 4.24
CA GLN A 691 -13.77 26.52 3.90
C GLN A 691 -13.80 27.53 2.75
N GLU A 692 -12.84 28.45 2.72
CA GLU A 692 -12.70 29.41 1.64
C GLU A 692 -12.41 28.73 0.29
N VAL A 693 -11.48 27.77 0.26
CA VAL A 693 -11.19 26.99 -0.95
C VAL A 693 -12.44 26.24 -1.43
N ARG A 694 -13.10 25.51 -0.53
CA ARG A 694 -14.33 24.76 -0.84
C ARG A 694 -15.43 25.65 -1.40
N LYS A 695 -15.68 26.80 -0.77
CA LYS A 695 -16.73 27.74 -1.19
C LYS A 695 -16.50 28.23 -2.62
N ARG A 696 -15.25 28.61 -2.94
CA ARG A 696 -14.87 29.08 -4.27
C ARG A 696 -15.02 27.99 -5.32
N LEU A 697 -14.51 26.79 -5.04
CA LEU A 697 -14.62 25.65 -5.95
C LEU A 697 -16.09 25.27 -6.20
N ARG A 698 -16.93 25.15 -5.16
CA ARG A 698 -18.36 24.82 -5.33
C ARG A 698 -19.11 25.85 -6.18
N THR A 699 -18.76 27.13 -6.07
CA THR A 699 -19.40 28.18 -6.87
C THR A 699 -19.03 28.03 -8.35
N LEU A 700 -17.74 27.82 -8.64
CA LEU A 700 -17.27 27.54 -9.99
C LEU A 700 -17.85 26.25 -10.55
N GLU A 701 -17.84 25.18 -9.78
CA GLU A 701 -18.39 23.87 -10.15
C GLU A 701 -19.87 23.97 -10.50
N GLY A 702 -20.67 24.68 -9.69
CA GLY A 702 -22.09 24.91 -9.98
C GLY A 702 -22.32 25.68 -11.29
N GLU A 703 -21.48 26.67 -11.58
CA GLU A 703 -21.56 27.43 -12.83
C GLU A 703 -21.20 26.53 -14.03
N LEU A 704 -20.10 25.78 -13.95
CA LEU A 704 -19.63 24.90 -15.01
C LEU A 704 -20.56 23.71 -15.26
N ASN A 705 -21.12 23.12 -14.20
CA ASN A 705 -22.14 22.08 -14.30
C ASN A 705 -23.38 22.61 -15.02
N GLY A 706 -23.77 23.86 -14.78
CA GLY A 706 -24.87 24.52 -15.49
C GLY A 706 -24.60 24.71 -16.99
N TYR A 707 -23.37 24.97 -17.40
CA TYR A 707 -22.99 24.99 -18.83
C TYR A 707 -22.99 23.58 -19.43
N LEU A 708 -22.39 22.62 -18.73
CA LEU A 708 -22.26 21.25 -19.20
C LEU A 708 -23.62 20.57 -19.34
N ALA A 709 -24.51 20.68 -18.35
CA ALA A 709 -25.86 20.12 -18.40
C ALA A 709 -26.64 20.56 -19.64
N ARG A 710 -26.50 21.82 -20.07
CA ARG A 710 -27.15 22.32 -21.29
C ARG A 710 -26.64 21.65 -22.56
N GLN A 711 -25.37 21.23 -22.61
CA GLN A 711 -24.85 20.44 -23.74
C GLN A 711 -25.52 19.07 -23.81
N TYR A 712 -25.92 18.51 -22.67
CA TYR A 712 -26.76 17.31 -22.57
C TYR A 712 -28.27 17.59 -22.77
N ARG A 713 -28.64 18.83 -23.13
CA ARG A 713 -30.03 19.30 -23.26
C ARG A 713 -30.84 19.24 -21.96
N ILE A 714 -30.15 19.25 -20.83
CA ILE A 714 -30.75 19.29 -19.49
C ILE A 714 -30.86 20.74 -19.05
N ASP A 715 -32.05 21.13 -18.59
CA ASP A 715 -32.25 22.46 -18.01
C ASP A 715 -31.91 22.45 -16.52
N HIS A 716 -30.79 23.08 -16.16
CA HIS A 716 -30.36 23.30 -14.76
C HIS A 716 -31.38 24.01 -13.85
N LEU A 717 -32.42 24.66 -14.40
CA LEU A 717 -33.52 25.24 -13.60
C LEU A 717 -34.58 24.20 -13.21
N LYS A 718 -34.58 23.02 -13.85
CA LYS A 718 -35.44 21.89 -13.49
C LYS A 718 -34.70 20.99 -12.51
N THR A 719 -34.91 21.23 -11.22
CA THR A 719 -34.19 20.58 -10.12
C THR A 719 -34.13 19.06 -10.23
N GLU A 720 -35.25 18.36 -10.45
CA GLU A 720 -35.27 16.89 -10.52
C GLU A 720 -34.45 16.33 -11.68
N GLU A 721 -34.57 16.91 -12.88
CA GLU A 721 -33.85 16.45 -14.08
C GLU A 721 -32.34 16.72 -13.95
N TYR A 722 -32.00 17.89 -13.40
CA TYR A 722 -30.61 18.29 -13.16
C TYR A 722 -29.95 17.46 -12.07
N GLU A 723 -30.63 17.17 -10.96
CA GLU A 723 -30.14 16.32 -9.87
C GLU A 723 -29.94 14.87 -10.34
N ALA A 724 -30.86 14.34 -11.15
CA ALA A 724 -30.71 13.02 -11.77
C ALA A 724 -29.50 12.98 -12.73
N TRP A 725 -29.28 14.04 -13.51
CA TRP A 725 -28.11 14.16 -14.37
C TRP A 725 -26.81 14.24 -13.55
N LEU A 726 -26.75 15.09 -12.53
CA LEU A 726 -25.58 15.18 -11.64
C LEU A 726 -25.25 13.84 -10.98
N GLY A 727 -26.24 13.14 -10.45
CA GLY A 727 -26.04 11.84 -9.79
C GLY A 727 -25.56 10.74 -10.74
N SER A 728 -26.00 10.76 -11.99
CA SER A 728 -25.60 9.77 -13.00
C SER A 728 -24.28 10.08 -13.70
N HIS A 729 -24.00 11.36 -13.98
CA HIS A 729 -22.85 11.77 -14.78
C HIS A 729 -21.63 12.15 -13.93
N LYS A 730 -21.84 12.62 -12.69
CA LYS A 730 -20.81 13.00 -11.71
C LYS A 730 -19.68 13.84 -12.33
N PRO A 731 -19.99 14.99 -12.95
CA PRO A 731 -19.00 15.77 -13.70
C PRO A 731 -17.77 16.15 -12.84
N PHE A 732 -16.59 16.05 -13.43
CA PHE A 732 -15.31 16.43 -12.84
C PHE A 732 -14.60 17.46 -13.73
N HIS A 733 -14.62 18.73 -13.32
CA HIS A 733 -14.00 19.81 -14.08
C HIS A 733 -12.52 19.98 -13.73
N TRP A 734 -11.66 19.18 -14.36
CA TRP A 734 -10.20 19.25 -14.21
C TRP A 734 -9.65 20.68 -14.22
N PHE A 735 -10.19 21.55 -15.09
CA PHE A 735 -9.78 22.94 -15.22
C PHE A 735 -9.82 23.72 -13.89
N ILE A 736 -10.82 23.50 -13.04
CA ILE A 736 -10.94 24.19 -11.74
C ILE A 736 -10.41 23.36 -10.58
N GLU A 737 -10.56 22.03 -10.63
CA GLU A 737 -10.18 21.14 -9.52
C GLU A 737 -8.66 21.07 -9.32
N PHE A 738 -7.91 21.20 -10.41
CA PHE A 738 -6.44 21.22 -10.42
C PHE A 738 -5.89 22.40 -11.24
N TYR A 739 -6.51 23.58 -11.10
CA TYR A 739 -6.22 24.76 -11.92
C TYR A 739 -4.72 25.07 -12.08
N GLY A 740 -3.96 25.16 -10.98
CA GLY A 740 -2.52 25.46 -11.04
C GLY A 740 -1.69 24.43 -11.79
N ILE A 741 -2.08 23.15 -11.79
CA ILE A 741 -1.44 22.07 -12.53
C ILE A 741 -1.86 22.11 -14.00
N MET A 742 -3.17 22.22 -14.27
CA MET A 742 -3.70 22.28 -15.63
C MET A 742 -3.19 23.49 -16.41
N LYS A 743 -3.04 24.65 -15.73
CA LYS A 743 -2.44 25.87 -16.32
C LYS A 743 -0.97 25.69 -16.72
N LYS A 744 -0.23 24.81 -16.05
CA LYS A 744 1.17 24.49 -16.36
C LYS A 744 1.33 23.43 -17.45
N GLY A 745 0.23 22.92 -18.00
CA GLY A 745 0.24 21.90 -19.06
C GLY A 745 -0.27 20.53 -18.63
N GLY A 746 -0.67 20.36 -17.36
CA GLY A 746 -1.16 19.10 -16.80
C GLY A 746 -0.19 18.47 -15.80
N PHE A 747 -0.46 17.21 -15.46
CA PHE A 747 0.36 16.43 -14.53
C PHE A 747 1.66 15.96 -15.18
N ASP A 748 2.72 15.88 -14.39
CA ASP A 748 4.03 15.40 -14.84
C ASP A 748 4.02 13.90 -15.16
N VAL A 749 3.30 13.13 -14.34
CA VAL A 749 3.17 11.67 -14.45
C VAL A 749 1.70 11.28 -14.28
N ILE A 750 1.19 10.48 -15.21
CA ILE A 750 -0.14 9.87 -15.12
C ILE A 750 0.04 8.35 -15.12
N ILE A 751 -0.39 7.70 -14.06
CA ILE A 751 -0.31 6.25 -13.86
C ILE A 751 -1.67 5.73 -13.41
N GLY A 752 -2.16 4.66 -14.02
CA GLY A 752 -3.45 4.10 -13.67
C GLY A 752 -3.67 2.77 -14.36
N ASN A 753 -4.75 2.11 -14.00
CA ASN A 753 -5.13 0.87 -14.68
C ASN A 753 -5.82 1.23 -16.00
N PRO A 754 -5.28 0.84 -17.19
CA PRO A 754 -5.96 1.12 -18.44
C PRO A 754 -7.34 0.44 -18.49
N PRO A 755 -8.33 1.03 -19.16
CA PRO A 755 -9.61 0.35 -19.38
C PRO A 755 -9.39 -0.89 -20.26
N TYR A 756 -9.78 -2.07 -19.77
CA TYR A 756 -9.71 -3.31 -20.54
C TYR A 756 -10.93 -3.44 -21.46
N VAL A 757 -11.01 -2.60 -22.49
CA VAL A 757 -12.00 -2.76 -23.56
C VAL A 757 -11.25 -3.24 -24.80
N GLU A 758 -11.68 -4.36 -25.38
CA GLU A 758 -11.11 -4.79 -26.65
C GLU A 758 -11.42 -3.74 -27.73
N LEU A 759 -10.40 -3.34 -28.50
CA LEU A 759 -10.55 -2.33 -29.55
C LEU A 759 -11.65 -2.70 -30.55
N SER A 760 -11.87 -4.01 -30.76
CA SER A 760 -12.95 -4.58 -31.57
C SER A 760 -14.36 -4.14 -31.14
N GLN A 761 -14.52 -3.76 -29.87
CA GLN A 761 -15.78 -3.30 -29.28
C GLN A 761 -15.95 -1.78 -29.38
N VAL A 762 -14.89 -1.05 -29.73
CA VAL A 762 -14.91 0.41 -29.90
C VAL A 762 -15.18 0.75 -31.37
N LYS A 763 -16.41 1.14 -31.68
CA LYS A 763 -16.80 1.60 -33.03
C LYS A 763 -16.63 3.12 -33.13
N ASN A 764 -16.03 3.59 -34.22
CA ASN A 764 -15.86 5.01 -34.55
C ASN A 764 -14.88 5.81 -33.66
N TYR A 765 -13.81 5.17 -33.17
CA TYR A 765 -12.71 5.86 -32.50
C TYR A 765 -11.48 5.93 -33.41
N SER A 766 -10.88 7.12 -33.56
CA SER A 766 -9.68 7.35 -34.38
C SER A 766 -8.69 8.21 -33.60
N PHE A 767 -7.43 7.75 -33.49
CA PHE A 767 -6.38 8.54 -32.89
C PHE A 767 -6.07 9.75 -33.79
N HIS A 768 -6.14 10.96 -33.24
CA HIS A 768 -5.68 12.16 -33.93
C HIS A 768 -4.23 12.43 -33.56
N GLY A 769 -3.34 12.44 -34.56
CA GLY A 769 -1.94 12.86 -34.39
C GLY A 769 -0.97 11.78 -33.91
N PHE A 770 -1.37 10.51 -33.88
CA PHE A 770 -0.49 9.39 -33.52
C PHE A 770 -0.61 8.27 -34.56
N GLU A 771 0.53 7.71 -34.99
CA GLU A 771 0.60 6.45 -35.73
C GLU A 771 0.97 5.33 -34.75
N THR A 772 0.09 4.32 -34.63
CA THR A 772 0.38 3.12 -33.84
C THR A 772 0.72 1.96 -34.76
N THR A 773 1.66 1.09 -34.37
CA THR A 773 1.85 -0.20 -35.03
C THR A 773 0.57 -1.05 -34.97
N VAL A 774 0.29 -1.80 -36.03
CA VAL A 774 -0.86 -2.71 -36.08
C VAL A 774 -0.72 -3.81 -35.02
N CYS A 775 -1.56 -3.80 -33.98
CA CYS A 775 -1.67 -4.87 -33.00
C CYS A 775 -3.14 -5.25 -32.76
N GLY A 776 -3.38 -6.50 -32.34
CA GLY A 776 -4.75 -7.06 -32.21
C GLY A 776 -5.56 -6.51 -31.03
N ASN A 777 -4.88 -6.02 -30.00
CA ASN A 777 -5.41 -5.18 -28.93
C ASN A 777 -4.33 -4.12 -28.69
N LEU A 778 -4.70 -2.85 -28.76
CA LEU A 778 -3.90 -1.77 -28.15
C LEU A 778 -4.16 -1.77 -26.65
#